data_AF-A0A367K937-F1
#
_entry.id   AF-A0A367K937-F1
#
_cell.length_a   1.000
_cell.length_b   1.000
_cell.length_c   1.000
_cell.angle_alpha   90.00
_cell.angle_beta   90.00
_cell.angle_gamma   90.00
#
_symmetry.space_group_name_H-M   'P 1'
#
loop_
_entity.id
_entity.type
_entity.pdbx_description
1 polymer ?
#
loop_
_entity_poly.entity_id
_entity_poly.type
_entity_poly.pdbx_seq_one_letter_code
_entity_poly.pdbx_strand_id
1 'polypeptide(L)'
;MTKTIDIGQLLMCGFDGLEPTEGILDLIRNHHLGAVILFSRNIESPKQLQRLTHQLQTVAKESGHARPLWIAVDQENGVVRRLGTSGTYLPGSMALGAIGSTSAAYQVAQATAKELLSLGINWNLAPVMDVNSNPLNPVIGVRSFGEDPQWVARLGCAQIEGYQKQGVATSIKHFPGHGDTATDSHLGVPVIDKSLEQLNSIELIPFTEAIRSQGHGKPASVMVAHIALPKLIQDGKVASLSSEVVTDLLRKRIGYNGIIITDCLEMDAVKETVGSARGAVMALEAGNDMVMISHTLQFQKEAFELIEQELPHMDAGSIRDSLNRVAAMKDQYLNWDDALKLHDLDVVGCKDHLKLSDRLYNHVPTIVRNRQKVLPLQPAANDKILFLAAQVPLTLAIDSETEPFNSMYASLQKRHANTEYIILNQDNYPNMVDKISAADYVIVGTANANLYPFQSELVKLAHKHAKSLVVVSVINPYDLTVFPEIETYVVTYEYTPPAHEAFIRILFGEIEYRSNHLPVTITQDATVHHPCIQVEPFLKDIDSVHRLWKAVFLPTWPLSLSNFSRVLSRLQQPAHFVVHSKEGEVVGFAATQLTEKHGQLALLMVHPDHRQRGIGSALLEECMKTLKRRGAKEIQLGSTYPRFFCGLPEDQERSIAFFEHRGFKFGNDVWDLMGDLSQYEVPVNIAERMKKEGIQFETIQGPDDLGELLEFQQRYFPYWLSTYEHHAALGDYQDLLVARDGTRRIVASLILYTTKGSHDARTDLIWTDIFGTQSGGMACVGVASEERGRGIGLGIVAYANQFLRQRGAQRAYVDWVELIEFYGRTGYQTWRRYRLATAE
;
A
#
# COMPACT_ATOMS: atom_id res chain seq x y z
N MET A 1 15.63 24.96 -37.80
CA MET A 1 16.19 25.22 -36.46
C MET A 1 15.80 24.06 -35.58
N THR A 2 16.67 23.05 -35.47
CA THR A 2 16.56 21.98 -34.47
C THR A 2 16.56 22.65 -33.09
N LYS A 3 15.49 22.48 -32.29
CA LYS A 3 15.54 22.87 -30.88
C LYS A 3 16.71 22.13 -30.23
N THR A 4 17.68 22.86 -29.68
CA THR A 4 18.79 22.29 -28.90
C THR A 4 18.19 21.38 -27.83
N ILE A 5 18.69 20.14 -27.75
CA ILE A 5 18.28 19.18 -26.71
C ILE A 5 18.80 19.72 -25.37
N ASP A 6 17.90 19.95 -24.43
CA ASP A 6 18.25 20.47 -23.10
C ASP A 6 18.65 19.31 -22.18
N ILE A 7 19.90 18.88 -22.28
CA ILE A 7 20.41 17.74 -21.52
C ILE A 7 20.44 18.00 -20.01
N GLY A 8 20.45 19.26 -19.57
CA GLY A 8 20.47 19.62 -18.16
C GLY A 8 19.26 19.09 -17.40
N GLN A 9 18.13 18.92 -18.10
CA GLN A 9 16.94 18.30 -17.52
C GLN A 9 17.13 16.82 -17.12
N LEU A 10 18.18 16.15 -17.60
CA LEU A 10 18.52 14.76 -17.30
C LEU A 10 19.52 14.62 -16.14
N LEU A 11 19.95 15.73 -15.52
CA LEU A 11 20.95 15.72 -14.45
C LEU A 11 20.37 16.20 -13.12
N MET A 12 20.84 15.54 -12.05
CA MET A 12 20.66 15.95 -10.67
C MET A 12 22.02 16.20 -10.01
N CYS A 13 22.23 17.43 -9.51
CA CYS A 13 23.50 17.84 -8.92
C CYS A 13 23.32 18.37 -7.50
N GLY A 14 24.31 18.18 -6.63
CA GLY A 14 24.35 18.79 -5.29
C GLY A 14 25.51 19.77 -5.13
N PHE A 15 25.60 20.40 -3.96
CA PHE A 15 26.66 21.38 -3.64
C PHE A 15 26.90 21.44 -2.12
N ASP A 16 28.00 22.09 -1.71
CA ASP A 16 28.33 22.36 -0.31
C ASP A 16 27.85 23.73 0.16
N GLY A 17 27.51 23.84 1.45
CA GLY A 17 27.16 25.11 2.10
C GLY A 17 25.66 25.37 2.23
N LEU A 18 25.32 26.39 3.02
CA LEU A 18 23.95 26.75 3.39
C LEU A 18 23.27 27.71 2.40
N GLU A 19 23.98 28.15 1.37
CA GLU A 19 23.50 29.07 0.34
C GLU A 19 23.98 28.58 -1.05
N PRO A 20 23.29 28.92 -2.16
CA PRO A 20 23.71 28.49 -3.48
C PRO A 20 25.14 28.96 -3.79
N THR A 21 26.02 28.04 -4.16
CA THR A 21 27.36 28.38 -4.65
C THR A 21 27.29 28.90 -6.08
N GLU A 22 28.28 29.69 -6.50
CA GLU A 22 28.37 30.10 -7.91
C GLU A 22 28.43 28.91 -8.88
N GLY A 23 28.97 27.77 -8.44
CA GLY A 23 28.97 26.54 -9.21
C GLY A 23 27.58 26.00 -9.54
N ILE A 24 26.70 25.84 -8.53
CA ILE A 24 25.34 25.36 -8.79
C ILE A 24 24.51 26.39 -9.56
N LEU A 25 24.74 27.69 -9.30
CA LEU A 25 24.08 28.78 -10.04
C LEU A 25 24.48 28.80 -11.53
N ASP A 26 25.74 28.54 -11.85
CA ASP A 26 26.26 28.38 -13.22
C ASP A 26 25.57 27.21 -13.93
N LEU A 27 25.48 26.04 -13.29
CA LEU A 27 24.78 24.87 -13.84
C LEU A 27 23.29 25.15 -14.13
N ILE A 28 22.60 25.89 -13.24
CA ILE A 28 21.20 26.27 -13.46
C ILE A 28 21.06 27.27 -14.61
N ARG A 29 21.89 28.32 -14.63
CA ARG A 29 21.78 29.42 -15.61
C ARG A 29 22.19 28.99 -17.02
N ASN A 30 23.35 28.34 -17.12
CA ASN A 30 24.02 28.15 -18.41
C ASN A 30 23.87 26.73 -18.96
N HIS A 31 23.64 25.75 -18.09
CA HIS A 31 23.46 24.34 -18.49
C HIS A 31 22.03 23.84 -18.25
N HIS A 32 21.11 24.73 -17.84
CA HIS A 32 19.69 24.43 -17.60
C HIS A 32 19.47 23.18 -16.72
N LEU A 33 20.25 23.03 -15.65
CA LEU A 33 20.14 21.91 -14.71
C LEU A 33 18.69 21.66 -14.26
N GLY A 34 18.23 20.42 -14.36
CA GLY A 34 16.84 20.04 -14.10
C GLY A 34 16.49 19.77 -12.64
N ALA A 35 17.48 19.34 -11.86
CA ALA A 35 17.29 18.89 -10.49
C ALA A 35 18.49 19.21 -9.58
N VAL A 36 18.21 19.53 -8.33
CA VAL A 36 19.18 19.74 -7.26
C VAL A 36 18.93 18.72 -6.15
N ILE A 37 19.98 18.11 -5.59
CA ILE A 37 19.89 17.28 -4.38
C ILE A 37 20.55 17.97 -3.18
N LEU A 38 19.87 17.95 -2.03
CA LEU A 38 20.32 18.54 -0.78
C LEU A 38 20.69 17.47 0.26
N PHE A 39 21.67 17.79 1.10
CA PHE A 39 22.17 16.96 2.19
C PHE A 39 22.16 17.75 3.51
N SER A 40 22.52 17.10 4.63
CA SER A 40 22.60 17.73 5.96
C SER A 40 23.48 18.99 5.95
N ARG A 41 24.54 19.01 5.13
CA ARG A 41 25.43 20.16 4.88
C ARG A 41 24.74 21.41 4.27
N ASN A 42 23.52 21.29 3.77
CA ASN A 42 22.73 22.39 3.20
C ASN A 42 21.62 22.86 4.15
N ILE A 43 21.47 22.22 5.32
CA ILE A 43 20.31 22.37 6.21
C ILE A 43 20.76 22.77 7.61
N GLU A 44 20.50 24.02 7.97
CA GLU A 44 20.74 24.54 9.33
C GLU A 44 19.43 24.77 10.09
N SER A 45 18.43 25.38 9.42
CA SER A 45 17.13 25.69 10.02
C SER A 45 16.02 25.77 8.97
N PRO A 46 14.73 25.62 9.36
CA PRO A 46 13.61 25.74 8.42
C PRO A 46 13.60 27.04 7.61
N LYS A 47 13.91 28.17 8.26
CA LYS A 47 13.95 29.49 7.61
C LYS A 47 15.10 29.59 6.59
N GLN A 48 16.27 29.09 6.95
CA GLN A 48 17.42 29.09 6.03
C GLN A 48 17.15 28.18 4.83
N LEU A 49 16.60 26.98 5.06
CA LEU A 49 16.32 26.03 3.99
C LEU A 49 15.25 26.54 3.02
N GLN A 50 14.15 27.13 3.52
CA GLN A 50 13.14 27.73 2.64
C GLN A 50 13.71 28.88 1.82
N ARG A 51 14.63 29.69 2.39
CA ARG A 51 15.33 30.74 1.64
C ARG A 51 16.21 30.14 0.54
N LEU A 52 16.96 29.10 0.87
CA LEU A 52 17.82 28.40 -0.08
C LEU A 52 17.02 27.84 -1.26
N THR A 53 15.94 27.09 -1.00
CA THR A 53 15.13 26.49 -2.06
C THR A 53 14.42 27.54 -2.91
N HIS A 54 13.91 28.60 -2.29
CA HIS A 54 13.33 29.73 -3.01
C HIS A 54 14.35 30.44 -3.92
N GLN A 55 15.59 30.64 -3.47
CA GLN A 55 16.66 31.22 -4.29
C GLN A 55 16.98 30.37 -5.51
N LEU A 56 17.10 29.04 -5.35
CA LEU A 56 17.33 28.11 -6.46
C LEU A 56 16.20 28.20 -7.51
N GLN A 57 14.93 28.20 -7.06
CA GLN A 57 13.78 28.33 -7.96
C GLN A 57 13.73 29.69 -8.66
N THR A 58 14.05 30.77 -7.94
CA THR A 58 14.09 32.14 -8.51
C THR A 58 15.11 32.22 -9.64
N VAL A 59 16.33 31.72 -9.41
CA VAL A 59 17.38 31.73 -10.43
C VAL A 59 16.97 30.89 -11.65
N ALA A 60 16.37 29.71 -11.45
CA ALA A 60 15.87 28.91 -12.57
C ALA A 60 14.80 29.65 -13.38
N LYS A 61 13.86 30.32 -12.71
CA LYS A 61 12.81 31.11 -13.37
C LYS A 61 13.39 32.25 -14.21
N GLU A 62 14.29 33.03 -13.61
CA GLU A 62 14.93 34.18 -14.24
C GLU A 62 15.84 33.77 -15.41
N SER A 63 16.40 32.56 -15.34
CA SER A 63 17.22 31.96 -16.41
C SER A 63 16.38 31.38 -17.56
N GLY A 64 15.05 31.52 -17.53
CA GLY A 64 14.19 31.11 -18.63
C GLY A 64 13.82 29.62 -18.67
N HIS A 65 13.96 28.90 -17.55
CA HIS A 65 13.54 27.50 -17.47
C HIS A 65 12.05 27.37 -17.80
N ALA A 66 11.68 26.35 -18.57
CA ALA A 66 10.29 26.08 -18.90
C ALA A 66 9.48 25.62 -17.67
N ARG A 67 10.11 24.86 -16.78
CA ARG A 67 9.49 24.24 -15.59
C ARG A 67 10.37 24.44 -14.36
N PRO A 68 9.81 24.43 -13.14
CA PRO A 68 10.61 24.54 -11.91
C PRO A 68 11.68 23.45 -11.78
N LEU A 69 12.65 23.70 -10.91
CA LEU A 69 13.63 22.70 -10.51
C LEU A 69 12.96 21.61 -9.67
N TRP A 70 13.42 20.38 -9.86
CA TRP A 70 13.34 19.40 -8.78
C TRP A 70 14.32 19.78 -7.68
N ILE A 71 13.86 19.73 -6.44
CA ILE A 71 14.69 19.88 -5.24
C ILE A 71 14.47 18.60 -4.42
N ALA A 72 15.50 17.76 -4.44
CA ALA A 72 15.49 16.41 -3.90
C ALA A 72 16.23 16.31 -2.57
N VAL A 73 15.87 15.30 -1.77
CA VAL A 73 16.55 14.96 -0.51
C VAL A 73 16.42 13.47 -0.19
N ASP A 74 17.39 12.90 0.52
CA ASP A 74 17.28 11.59 1.17
C ASP A 74 16.64 11.71 2.57
N GLN A 75 15.33 11.94 2.63
CA GLN A 75 14.59 11.96 3.90
C GLN A 75 13.85 10.63 4.11
N GLU A 76 14.62 9.58 4.43
CA GLU A 76 14.11 8.23 4.73
C GLU A 76 13.49 8.12 6.14
N ASN A 77 13.76 9.12 7.00
CA ASN A 77 13.53 9.09 8.45
C ASN A 77 14.46 8.08 9.16
N GLY A 78 14.20 7.74 10.42
CA GLY A 78 15.05 6.81 11.16
C GLY A 78 16.51 7.25 11.24
N VAL A 79 17.44 6.43 10.76
CA VAL A 79 18.89 6.71 10.77
C VAL A 79 19.38 7.56 9.59
N VAL A 80 18.63 7.61 8.47
CA VAL A 80 18.95 8.47 7.31
C VAL A 80 17.92 9.60 7.24
N ARG A 81 18.30 10.74 7.81
CA ARG A 81 17.49 11.96 7.92
C ARG A 81 18.39 13.15 7.66
N ARG A 82 18.04 14.00 6.69
CA ARG A 82 18.80 15.23 6.41
C ARG A 82 18.27 16.43 7.17
N LEU A 83 16.97 16.47 7.49
CA LEU A 83 16.39 17.56 8.26
C LEU A 83 16.97 17.68 9.68
N GLY A 84 17.59 16.63 10.23
CA GLY A 84 18.15 16.64 11.58
C GLY A 84 17.15 17.16 12.62
N THR A 85 17.57 18.13 13.44
CA THR A 85 16.73 18.83 14.43
C THR A 85 15.81 19.89 13.82
N SER A 86 15.92 20.19 12.52
CA SER A 86 15.05 21.13 11.81
C SER A 86 13.70 20.54 11.44
N GLY A 87 13.48 19.23 11.59
CA GLY A 87 12.22 18.57 11.30
C GLY A 87 11.77 17.65 12.43
N THR A 88 10.56 17.08 12.30
CA THR A 88 10.07 16.11 13.28
C THR A 88 10.80 14.78 13.14
N TYR A 89 11.30 14.22 14.24
CA TYR A 89 11.74 12.83 14.29
C TYR A 89 10.53 11.91 14.14
N LEU A 90 10.46 11.14 13.06
CA LEU A 90 9.44 10.13 12.81
C LEU A 90 10.11 8.76 12.58
N PRO A 91 9.43 7.63 12.89
CA PRO A 91 10.02 6.30 12.78
C PRO A 91 10.56 5.98 11.38
N GLY A 92 11.73 5.38 11.32
CA GLY A 92 12.33 4.86 10.09
C GLY A 92 11.71 3.54 9.61
N SER A 93 12.25 2.98 8.52
CA SER A 93 11.67 1.80 7.87
C SER A 93 11.56 0.58 8.78
N MET A 94 12.65 0.13 9.44
CA MET A 94 12.57 -1.07 10.28
C MET A 94 11.75 -0.84 11.56
N ALA A 95 11.77 0.39 12.09
CA ALA A 95 10.90 0.79 13.19
C ALA A 95 9.41 0.70 12.77
N LEU A 96 9.06 1.15 11.56
CA LEU A 96 7.72 0.96 10.97
C LEU A 96 7.41 -0.52 10.70
N GLY A 97 8.42 -1.28 10.32
CA GLY A 97 8.38 -2.74 10.20
C GLY A 97 7.94 -3.40 11.50
N ALA A 98 8.56 -3.00 12.62
CA ALA A 98 8.28 -3.48 13.96
C ALA A 98 6.92 -3.01 14.50
N ILE A 99 6.52 -1.76 14.20
CA ILE A 99 5.17 -1.25 14.47
C ILE A 99 4.12 -2.11 13.74
N GLY A 100 4.42 -2.60 12.54
CA GLY A 100 3.57 -3.55 11.84
C GLY A 100 2.28 -2.93 11.26
N SER A 101 2.29 -1.64 10.88
CA SER A 101 1.09 -0.93 10.40
C SER A 101 1.32 -0.09 9.15
N THR A 102 0.61 -0.43 8.06
CA THR A 102 0.59 0.39 6.83
C THR A 102 -0.03 1.76 7.06
N SER A 103 -1.00 1.88 7.98
CA SER A 103 -1.55 3.19 8.35
C SER A 103 -0.52 4.07 9.04
N ALA A 104 0.37 3.49 9.87
CA ALA A 104 1.45 4.25 10.50
C ALA A 104 2.47 4.70 9.45
N ALA A 105 2.87 3.81 8.53
CA ALA A 105 3.78 4.13 7.44
C ALA A 105 3.24 5.27 6.54
N TYR A 106 1.95 5.21 6.19
CA TYR A 106 1.28 6.29 5.46
C TYR A 106 1.27 7.62 6.22
N GLN A 107 0.94 7.61 7.52
CA GLN A 107 0.89 8.82 8.35
C GLN A 107 2.27 9.46 8.51
N VAL A 108 3.32 8.65 8.68
CA VAL A 108 4.70 9.14 8.71
C VAL A 108 5.05 9.81 7.39
N ALA A 109 4.82 9.14 6.26
CA ALA A 109 5.12 9.71 4.94
C ALA A 109 4.33 11.00 4.68
N GLN A 110 3.05 11.04 5.05
CA GLN A 110 2.22 12.24 4.94
C GLN A 110 2.77 13.41 5.77
N ALA A 111 3.15 13.17 7.03
CA ALA A 111 3.70 14.22 7.90
C ALA A 111 5.05 14.71 7.36
N THR A 112 5.95 13.79 7.00
CA THR A 112 7.24 14.14 6.38
C THR A 112 7.04 14.94 5.10
N ALA A 113 6.13 14.56 4.21
CA ALA A 113 5.89 15.25 2.95
C ALA A 113 5.41 16.71 3.15
N LYS A 114 4.55 16.94 4.14
CA LYS A 114 4.08 18.28 4.49
C LYS A 114 5.22 19.17 4.97
N GLU A 115 6.12 18.63 5.81
CA GLU A 115 7.31 19.38 6.24
C GLU A 115 8.23 19.66 5.05
N LEU A 116 8.54 18.66 4.22
CA LEU A 116 9.39 18.82 3.04
C LEU A 116 8.87 19.90 2.07
N LEU A 117 7.58 19.88 1.72
CA LEU A 117 7.00 20.88 0.82
C LEU A 117 7.07 22.29 1.38
N SER A 118 6.83 22.46 2.69
CA SER A 118 6.95 23.78 3.32
C SER A 118 8.37 24.37 3.24
N LEU A 119 9.36 23.50 3.10
CA LEU A 119 10.78 23.82 2.95
C LEU A 119 11.21 23.95 1.48
N GLY A 120 10.28 23.81 0.52
CA GLY A 120 10.53 23.87 -0.91
C GLY A 120 11.13 22.59 -1.51
N ILE A 121 11.15 21.49 -0.76
CA ILE A 121 11.59 20.16 -1.23
C ILE A 121 10.38 19.44 -1.84
N ASN A 122 10.51 19.03 -3.09
CA ASN A 122 9.40 18.48 -3.88
C ASN A 122 9.68 17.06 -4.42
N TRP A 123 10.85 16.49 -4.13
CA TRP A 123 11.17 15.09 -4.44
C TRP A 123 11.87 14.44 -3.24
N ASN A 124 11.28 13.41 -2.65
CA ASN A 124 11.94 12.60 -1.63
C ASN A 124 12.50 11.33 -2.29
N LEU A 125 13.79 11.06 -2.11
CA LEU A 125 14.46 9.85 -2.60
C LEU A 125 14.19 8.69 -1.64
N ALA A 126 12.92 8.38 -1.46
CA ALA A 126 12.36 7.36 -0.58
C ALA A 126 11.02 6.85 -1.17
N PRO A 127 10.51 5.67 -0.77
CA PRO A 127 11.04 4.78 0.26
C PRO A 127 12.10 3.79 -0.22
N VAL A 128 12.84 3.22 0.73
CA VAL A 128 13.70 2.06 0.49
C VAL A 128 12.83 0.80 0.40
N MET A 129 12.93 0.09 -0.73
CA MET A 129 12.21 -1.13 -1.08
C MET A 129 13.09 -2.38 -1.01
N ASP A 130 14.33 -2.24 -0.55
CA ASP A 130 15.24 -3.36 -0.31
C ASP A 130 14.70 -4.27 0.80
N VAL A 131 14.85 -5.59 0.62
CA VAL A 131 14.49 -6.60 1.62
C VAL A 131 15.75 -6.98 2.40
N ASN A 132 15.80 -6.72 3.71
CA ASN A 132 16.99 -7.01 4.52
C ASN A 132 17.08 -8.50 4.88
N SER A 133 17.34 -9.33 3.88
CA SER A 133 17.48 -10.78 3.97
C SER A 133 18.85 -11.22 4.50
N ASN A 134 19.83 -10.31 4.55
CA ASN A 134 21.18 -10.56 5.07
C ASN A 134 21.43 -9.83 6.41
N PRO A 135 21.58 -10.57 7.52
CA PRO A 135 21.85 -9.98 8.85
C PRO A 135 23.18 -9.20 8.95
N LEU A 136 24.11 -9.43 8.02
CA LEU A 136 25.41 -8.75 7.97
C LEU A 136 25.40 -7.54 7.03
N ASN A 137 24.25 -7.13 6.49
CA ASN A 137 24.18 -5.99 5.58
C ASN A 137 24.61 -4.68 6.26
N PRO A 138 25.70 -4.03 5.82
CA PRO A 138 26.22 -2.84 6.47
C PRO A 138 25.54 -1.54 5.99
N VAL A 139 24.83 -1.55 4.87
CA VAL A 139 24.33 -0.35 4.18
C VAL A 139 22.83 -0.16 4.31
N ILE A 140 22.06 -1.23 4.16
CA ILE A 140 20.60 -1.19 4.23
C ILE A 140 20.17 -1.32 5.68
N GLY A 141 20.36 -2.50 6.30
CA GLY A 141 20.03 -2.74 7.70
C GLY A 141 18.64 -2.20 8.06
N VAL A 142 18.59 -1.30 9.03
CA VAL A 142 17.35 -0.65 9.52
C VAL A 142 16.65 0.28 8.51
N ARG A 143 17.26 0.58 7.37
CA ARG A 143 16.64 1.34 6.25
C ARG A 143 15.64 0.49 5.47
N SER A 144 15.70 -0.84 5.57
CA SER A 144 14.64 -1.73 5.09
C SER A 144 13.52 -1.86 6.13
N PHE A 145 12.31 -2.16 5.68
CA PHE A 145 11.20 -2.48 6.59
C PHE A 145 11.32 -3.85 7.27
N GLY A 146 12.15 -4.76 6.77
CA GLY A 146 12.29 -6.11 7.33
C GLY A 146 12.78 -7.15 6.32
N GLU A 147 12.67 -8.43 6.69
CA GLU A 147 13.14 -9.55 5.87
C GLU A 147 12.04 -10.20 5.01
N ASP A 148 10.75 -9.92 5.28
CA ASP A 148 9.63 -10.41 4.47
C ASP A 148 9.35 -9.48 3.28
N PRO A 149 9.54 -9.94 2.02
CA PRO A 149 9.31 -9.13 0.83
C PRO A 149 7.88 -8.58 0.71
N GLN A 150 6.87 -9.34 1.13
CA GLN A 150 5.47 -8.90 1.06
C GLN A 150 5.20 -7.79 2.08
N TRP A 151 5.86 -7.87 3.23
CA TRP A 151 5.73 -6.84 4.26
C TRP A 151 6.44 -5.54 3.86
N VAL A 152 7.65 -5.65 3.30
CA VAL A 152 8.39 -4.53 2.68
C VAL A 152 7.54 -3.88 1.58
N ALA A 153 6.92 -4.67 0.70
CA ALA A 153 6.02 -4.16 -0.34
C ALA A 153 4.86 -3.35 0.23
N ARG A 154 4.16 -3.89 1.24
CA ARG A 154 2.97 -3.24 1.84
C ARG A 154 3.30 -1.92 2.53
N LEU A 155 4.36 -1.88 3.33
CA LEU A 155 4.77 -0.67 4.05
C LEU A 155 5.37 0.37 3.10
N GLY A 156 6.19 -0.07 2.13
CA GLY A 156 6.73 0.79 1.08
C GLY A 156 5.64 1.44 0.24
N CYS A 157 4.65 0.67 -0.25
CA CYS A 157 3.51 1.22 -1.01
C CYS A 157 2.71 2.25 -0.19
N ALA A 158 2.53 2.01 1.12
CA ALA A 158 1.85 2.96 1.99
C ALA A 158 2.64 4.28 2.14
N GLN A 159 3.98 4.21 2.19
CA GLN A 159 4.80 5.42 2.19
C GLN A 159 4.74 6.15 0.85
N ILE A 160 4.81 5.44 -0.29
CA ILE A 160 4.68 6.05 -1.63
C ILE A 160 3.39 6.87 -1.71
N GLU A 161 2.26 6.27 -1.32
CA GLU A 161 0.97 6.95 -1.33
C GLU A 161 0.96 8.16 -0.39
N GLY A 162 1.52 8.03 0.81
CA GLY A 162 1.58 9.11 1.79
C GLY A 162 2.37 10.33 1.30
N TYR A 163 3.54 10.11 0.67
CA TYR A 163 4.36 11.19 0.11
C TYR A 163 3.68 11.86 -1.10
N GLN A 164 3.28 11.06 -2.09
CA GLN A 164 2.80 11.57 -3.37
C GLN A 164 1.44 12.24 -3.29
N LYS A 165 0.56 11.79 -2.37
CA LYS A 165 -0.74 12.45 -2.15
C LYS A 165 -0.59 13.85 -1.54
N GLN A 166 0.52 14.15 -0.89
CA GLN A 166 0.81 15.51 -0.43
C GLN A 166 1.48 16.37 -1.51
N GLY A 167 1.92 15.79 -2.63
CA GLY A 167 2.60 16.51 -3.71
C GLY A 167 4.12 16.36 -3.72
N VAL A 168 4.69 15.44 -2.93
CA VAL A 168 6.13 15.11 -2.99
C VAL A 168 6.35 13.88 -3.86
N ALA A 169 7.13 14.01 -4.93
CA ALA A 169 7.51 12.87 -5.76
C ALA A 169 8.38 11.89 -4.97
N THR A 170 8.27 10.59 -5.26
CA THR A 170 9.03 9.52 -4.59
C THR A 170 9.99 8.81 -5.52
N SER A 171 11.09 8.29 -4.97
CA SER A 171 11.97 7.35 -5.68
C SER A 171 12.10 6.04 -4.90
N ILE A 172 11.56 4.95 -5.44
CA ILE A 172 11.77 3.63 -4.82
C ILE A 172 13.18 3.12 -5.11
N LYS A 173 13.87 2.62 -4.08
CA LYS A 173 15.30 2.29 -4.16
C LYS A 173 15.70 1.09 -3.30
N HIS A 174 16.78 0.36 -3.60
CA HIS A 174 17.71 0.58 -4.71
C HIS A 174 17.56 -0.59 -5.69
N PHE A 175 16.94 -0.35 -6.84
CA PHE A 175 16.64 -1.39 -7.82
C PHE A 175 17.92 -2.03 -8.36
N PRO A 176 17.99 -3.36 -8.58
CA PRO A 176 16.93 -4.37 -8.39
C PRO A 176 16.84 -4.99 -6.98
N GLY A 177 17.50 -4.42 -5.97
CA GLY A 177 17.47 -4.85 -4.57
C GLY A 177 18.87 -4.99 -3.99
N HIS A 178 19.19 -4.20 -2.97
CA HIS A 178 20.52 -4.11 -2.32
C HIS A 178 20.56 -4.80 -0.93
N GLY A 179 19.43 -5.37 -0.50
CA GLY A 179 19.27 -5.90 0.85
C GLY A 179 20.03 -7.21 1.17
N ASP A 180 20.53 -7.91 0.15
CA ASP A 180 21.35 -9.13 0.31
C ASP A 180 22.83 -8.91 -0.06
N THR A 181 23.43 -7.85 0.46
CA THR A 181 24.86 -7.58 0.29
C THR A 181 25.55 -7.53 1.65
N ALA A 182 26.79 -8.03 1.71
CA ALA A 182 27.67 -7.91 2.89
C ALA A 182 28.78 -6.86 2.68
N THR A 183 28.83 -6.23 1.50
CA THR A 183 29.83 -5.22 1.12
C THR A 183 29.15 -3.87 0.98
N ASP A 184 29.77 -2.83 1.54
CA ASP A 184 29.28 -1.46 1.40
C ASP A 184 29.59 -0.90 0.00
N SER A 185 28.55 -0.42 -0.71
CA SER A 185 28.67 0.22 -2.02
C SER A 185 29.48 1.52 -2.01
N HIS A 186 29.66 2.15 -0.85
CA HIS A 186 30.51 3.32 -0.69
C HIS A 186 32.00 2.96 -0.59
N LEU A 187 32.33 1.69 -0.35
CA LEU A 187 33.72 1.22 -0.14
C LEU A 187 34.18 0.23 -1.22
N GLY A 188 33.28 -0.30 -2.04
CA GLY A 188 33.57 -1.23 -3.14
C GLY A 188 32.32 -1.65 -3.89
N VAL A 189 32.45 -2.48 -4.92
CA VAL A 189 31.30 -2.97 -5.71
C VAL A 189 30.60 -4.12 -4.97
N PRO A 190 29.35 -3.96 -4.51
CA PRO A 190 28.59 -5.07 -3.94
C PRO A 190 28.21 -6.06 -5.05
N VAL A 191 28.35 -7.36 -4.77
CA VAL A 191 28.02 -8.43 -5.70
C VAL A 191 26.81 -9.20 -5.18
N ILE A 192 25.78 -9.33 -6.01
CA ILE A 192 24.63 -10.20 -5.74
C ILE A 192 24.65 -11.36 -6.76
N ASP A 193 25.05 -12.54 -6.29
CA ASP A 193 25.15 -13.74 -7.13
C ASP A 193 23.82 -14.52 -7.22
N LYS A 194 22.75 -13.85 -7.68
CA LYS A 194 21.40 -14.44 -7.80
C LYS A 194 20.93 -14.53 -9.25
N SER A 195 20.23 -15.62 -9.58
CA SER A 195 19.49 -15.71 -10.84
C SER A 195 18.27 -14.79 -10.82
N LEU A 196 17.70 -14.53 -11.99
CA LEU A 196 16.50 -13.72 -12.10
C LEU A 196 15.28 -14.37 -11.40
N GLU A 197 15.18 -15.69 -11.39
CA GLU A 197 14.13 -16.41 -10.64
C GLU A 197 14.27 -16.17 -9.14
N GLN A 198 15.49 -16.18 -8.61
CA GLN A 198 15.76 -15.89 -7.20
C GLN A 198 15.41 -14.44 -6.86
N LEU A 199 15.83 -13.47 -7.69
CA LEU A 199 15.45 -12.06 -7.53
C LEU A 199 13.94 -11.85 -7.57
N ASN A 200 13.22 -12.56 -8.44
CA ASN A 200 11.75 -12.50 -8.51
C ASN A 200 11.05 -13.06 -7.25
N SER A 201 11.73 -13.90 -6.47
CA SER A 201 11.16 -14.51 -5.27
C SER A 201 11.36 -13.69 -4.00
N ILE A 202 12.26 -12.69 -4.01
CA ILE A 202 12.59 -11.87 -2.85
C ILE A 202 12.73 -10.40 -3.27
N GLU A 203 13.85 -10.04 -3.90
CA GLU A 203 14.26 -8.64 -4.09
C GLU A 203 13.29 -7.84 -4.97
N LEU A 204 12.74 -8.43 -6.03
CA LEU A 204 11.89 -7.73 -7.00
C LEU A 204 10.43 -7.63 -6.57
N ILE A 205 10.00 -8.36 -5.53
CA ILE A 205 8.61 -8.34 -5.07
C ILE A 205 8.17 -6.91 -4.70
N PRO A 206 8.86 -6.19 -3.79
CA PRO A 206 8.45 -4.84 -3.41
C PRO A 206 8.40 -3.85 -4.58
N PHE A 207 9.40 -3.90 -5.47
CA PHE A 207 9.43 -3.02 -6.65
C PHE A 207 8.27 -3.30 -7.61
N THR A 208 8.01 -4.59 -7.89
CA THR A 208 6.97 -4.98 -8.85
C THR A 208 5.58 -4.64 -8.32
N GLU A 209 5.31 -4.85 -7.03
CA GLU A 209 4.04 -4.48 -6.40
C GLU A 209 3.81 -2.96 -6.42
N ALA A 210 4.83 -2.16 -6.10
CA ALA A 210 4.74 -0.71 -6.19
C ALA A 210 4.51 -0.21 -7.62
N ILE A 211 5.21 -0.76 -8.61
CA ILE A 211 5.09 -0.35 -10.01
C ILE A 211 3.71 -0.70 -10.61
N ARG A 212 3.09 -1.79 -10.16
CA ARG A 212 1.75 -2.22 -10.60
C ARG A 212 0.61 -1.41 -9.99
N SER A 213 0.88 -0.67 -8.91
CA SER A 213 -0.09 0.21 -8.28
C SER A 213 -0.53 1.34 -9.23
N GLN A 214 -1.67 1.97 -8.93
CA GLN A 214 -2.25 3.05 -9.73
C GLN A 214 -2.33 4.36 -8.94
N GLY A 215 -2.53 5.49 -9.63
CA GLY A 215 -2.65 6.81 -9.02
C GLY A 215 -1.44 7.17 -8.15
N HIS A 216 -1.69 7.73 -6.95
CA HIS A 216 -0.63 8.08 -6.00
C HIS A 216 0.07 6.86 -5.37
N GLY A 217 -0.38 5.63 -5.61
CA GLY A 217 0.32 4.41 -5.17
C GLY A 217 1.47 4.01 -6.09
N LYS A 218 1.48 4.49 -7.34
CA LYS A 218 2.56 4.22 -8.30
C LYS A 218 3.72 5.18 -8.07
N PRO A 219 4.97 4.71 -7.88
CA PRO A 219 6.10 5.60 -7.64
C PRO A 219 6.39 6.51 -8.85
N ALA A 220 6.74 7.77 -8.58
CA ALA A 220 7.13 8.75 -9.59
C ALA A 220 8.46 8.43 -10.26
N SER A 221 9.42 7.90 -9.49
CA SER A 221 10.71 7.42 -10.00
C SER A 221 11.17 6.11 -9.36
N VAL A 222 12.12 5.45 -10.03
CA VAL A 222 12.85 4.27 -9.53
C VAL A 222 14.34 4.59 -9.58
N MET A 223 15.04 4.41 -8.47
CA MET A 223 16.49 4.59 -8.39
C MET A 223 17.21 3.25 -8.57
N VAL A 224 18.21 3.21 -9.45
CA VAL A 224 18.98 2.00 -9.77
C VAL A 224 20.34 2.02 -9.06
N ALA A 225 20.63 0.94 -8.34
CA ALA A 225 21.83 0.76 -7.52
C ALA A 225 23.10 0.50 -8.34
N HIS A 226 24.26 0.73 -7.73
CA HIS A 226 25.58 0.35 -8.27
C HIS A 226 26.01 -1.04 -7.79
N ILE A 227 25.24 -2.07 -8.17
CA ILE A 227 25.50 -3.47 -7.77
C ILE A 227 25.90 -4.34 -8.96
N ALA A 228 26.84 -5.26 -8.77
CA ALA A 228 27.19 -6.26 -9.77
C ALA A 228 26.26 -7.48 -9.67
N LEU A 229 25.76 -7.94 -10.82
CA LEU A 229 24.83 -9.08 -10.93
C LEU A 229 25.37 -10.10 -11.95
N PRO A 230 26.39 -10.91 -11.62
CA PRO A 230 27.11 -11.75 -12.59
C PRO A 230 26.24 -12.77 -13.35
N LYS A 231 25.07 -13.14 -12.80
CA LYS A 231 24.10 -14.05 -13.44
C LYS A 231 23.12 -13.34 -14.37
N LEU A 232 23.05 -12.01 -14.35
CA LEU A 232 22.18 -11.21 -15.21
C LEU A 232 22.96 -10.33 -16.19
N ILE A 233 24.10 -9.78 -15.76
CA ILE A 233 24.89 -8.81 -16.53
C ILE A 233 26.14 -9.49 -17.07
N GLN A 234 26.23 -9.65 -18.38
CA GLN A 234 27.32 -10.41 -19.01
C GLN A 234 28.62 -9.61 -19.17
N ASP A 235 28.51 -8.29 -19.31
CA ASP A 235 29.65 -7.40 -19.57
C ASP A 235 30.36 -6.88 -18.31
N GLY A 236 29.94 -7.35 -17.13
CA GLY A 236 30.55 -7.03 -15.85
C GLY A 236 30.23 -5.64 -15.31
N LYS A 237 29.36 -4.86 -15.96
CA LYS A 237 28.92 -3.56 -15.46
C LYS A 237 28.06 -3.71 -14.20
N VAL A 238 27.98 -2.62 -13.43
CA VAL A 238 26.98 -2.50 -12.36
C VAL A 238 25.59 -2.23 -12.94
N ALA A 239 24.55 -2.58 -12.18
CA ALA A 239 23.15 -2.53 -12.58
C ALA A 239 22.72 -1.19 -13.18
N SER A 240 23.13 -0.06 -12.60
CA SER A 240 22.82 1.29 -13.10
C SER A 240 23.38 1.60 -14.48
N LEU A 241 24.41 0.86 -14.95
CA LEU A 241 25.10 1.07 -16.22
C LEU A 241 24.81 -0.04 -17.25
N SER A 242 23.95 -1.01 -16.92
CA SER A 242 23.61 -2.12 -17.81
C SER A 242 22.19 -2.01 -18.36
N SER A 243 22.06 -2.08 -19.68
CA SER A 243 20.77 -2.11 -20.37
C SER A 243 19.97 -3.40 -20.08
N GLU A 244 20.64 -4.50 -19.71
CA GLU A 244 19.98 -5.76 -19.31
C GLU A 244 19.12 -5.56 -18.04
N VAL A 245 19.54 -4.66 -17.15
CA VAL A 245 18.79 -4.33 -15.93
C VAL A 245 17.85 -3.15 -16.15
N VAL A 246 18.36 -2.03 -16.68
CA VAL A 246 17.59 -0.79 -16.77
C VAL A 246 16.52 -0.88 -17.87
N THR A 247 16.90 -1.33 -19.06
CA THR A 247 16.00 -1.40 -20.19
C THR A 247 15.25 -2.74 -20.25
N ASP A 248 15.94 -3.87 -20.22
CA ASP A 248 15.29 -5.16 -20.47
C ASP A 248 14.48 -5.64 -19.26
N LEU A 249 15.02 -5.51 -18.05
CA LEU A 249 14.30 -5.89 -16.83
C LEU A 249 13.29 -4.82 -16.38
N LEU A 250 13.73 -3.59 -16.07
CA LEU A 250 12.84 -2.58 -15.46
C LEU A 250 11.86 -1.96 -16.47
N ARG A 251 12.36 -1.45 -17.60
CA ARG A 251 11.50 -0.79 -18.61
C ARG A 251 10.60 -1.78 -19.34
N LYS A 252 11.14 -2.88 -19.89
CA LYS A 252 10.39 -3.82 -20.74
C LYS A 252 9.67 -4.91 -19.95
N ARG A 253 10.38 -5.70 -19.13
CA ARG A 253 9.79 -6.88 -18.47
C ARG A 253 8.87 -6.51 -17.31
N ILE A 254 9.26 -5.57 -16.45
CA ILE A 254 8.41 -5.06 -15.36
C ILE A 254 7.39 -4.05 -15.88
N GLY A 255 7.70 -3.32 -16.96
CA GLY A 255 6.76 -2.40 -17.62
C GLY A 255 6.69 -1.02 -16.96
N TYR A 256 7.79 -0.56 -16.35
CA TYR A 256 7.82 0.72 -15.67
C TYR A 256 8.02 1.89 -16.65
N ASN A 257 7.07 2.82 -16.71
CA ASN A 257 7.07 3.94 -17.67
C ASN A 257 7.39 5.32 -17.06
N GLY A 258 7.69 5.40 -15.76
CA GLY A 258 8.09 6.65 -15.10
C GLY A 258 9.60 6.92 -15.22
N ILE A 259 10.11 7.86 -14.42
CA ILE A 259 11.54 8.23 -14.43
C ILE A 259 12.39 7.14 -13.80
N ILE A 260 13.45 6.72 -14.49
CA ILE A 260 14.53 5.90 -13.94
C ILE A 260 15.73 6.81 -13.68
N ILE A 261 16.24 6.81 -12.45
CA ILE A 261 17.39 7.62 -12.03
C ILE A 261 18.49 6.72 -11.46
N THR A 262 19.76 7.11 -11.61
CA THR A 262 20.86 6.40 -10.96
C THR A 262 20.94 6.73 -9.47
N ASP A 263 21.56 5.84 -8.69
CA ASP A 263 22.20 6.26 -7.43
C ASP A 263 23.41 7.20 -7.72
N CYS A 264 24.09 7.69 -6.69
CA CYS A 264 25.15 8.69 -6.81
C CYS A 264 26.37 8.16 -7.58
N LEU A 265 26.64 8.71 -8.76
CA LEU A 265 27.76 8.28 -9.61
C LEU A 265 29.14 8.62 -9.04
N GLU A 266 29.22 9.32 -7.91
CA GLU A 266 30.48 9.57 -7.18
C GLU A 266 30.85 8.45 -6.18
N MET A 267 29.97 7.47 -5.99
CA MET A 267 30.25 6.28 -5.20
C MET A 267 31.36 5.45 -5.87
N ASP A 268 32.22 4.85 -5.06
CA ASP A 268 33.43 4.14 -5.53
C ASP A 268 33.12 3.01 -6.51
N ALA A 269 31.94 2.38 -6.40
CA ALA A 269 31.47 1.36 -7.34
C ALA A 269 31.42 1.82 -8.81
N VAL A 270 31.26 3.12 -9.06
CA VAL A 270 31.28 3.73 -10.41
C VAL A 270 32.51 4.62 -10.61
N LYS A 271 32.80 5.49 -9.64
CA LYS A 271 33.90 6.47 -9.74
C LYS A 271 35.25 5.80 -9.95
N GLU A 272 35.55 4.73 -9.21
CA GLU A 272 36.84 4.02 -9.29
C GLU A 272 36.89 2.98 -10.43
N THR A 273 35.77 2.73 -11.13
CA THR A 273 35.70 1.76 -12.22
C THR A 273 35.71 2.42 -13.59
N VAL A 274 34.75 3.29 -13.88
CA VAL A 274 34.60 3.98 -15.18
C VAL A 274 34.75 5.49 -15.08
N GLY A 275 34.71 6.05 -13.87
CA GLY A 275 34.70 7.49 -13.63
C GLY A 275 33.29 8.09 -13.76
N SER A 276 32.97 9.09 -12.93
CA SER A 276 31.61 9.64 -12.79
C SER A 276 31.05 10.19 -14.11
N ALA A 277 31.85 10.95 -14.87
CA ALA A 277 31.42 11.55 -16.14
C ALA A 277 31.11 10.47 -17.21
N ARG A 278 31.98 9.46 -17.36
CA ARG A 278 31.72 8.35 -18.29
C ARG A 278 30.57 7.47 -17.80
N GLY A 279 30.44 7.27 -16.49
CA GLY A 279 29.31 6.60 -15.87
C GLY A 279 27.97 7.29 -16.20
N ALA A 280 27.93 8.62 -16.25
CA ALA A 280 26.74 9.37 -16.63
C ALA A 280 26.30 9.07 -18.09
N VAL A 281 27.24 9.06 -19.03
CA VAL A 281 27.00 8.66 -20.43
C VAL A 281 26.47 7.23 -20.49
N MET A 282 27.17 6.29 -19.86
CA MET A 282 26.79 4.87 -19.87
C MET A 282 25.42 4.61 -19.23
N ALA A 283 25.05 5.37 -18.20
CA ALA A 283 23.75 5.27 -17.57
C ALA A 283 22.61 5.72 -18.51
N LEU A 284 22.80 6.83 -19.23
CA LEU A 284 21.83 7.28 -20.23
C LEU A 284 21.71 6.27 -21.39
N GLU A 285 22.83 5.73 -21.86
CA GLU A 285 22.85 4.65 -22.88
C GLU A 285 22.14 3.37 -22.40
N ALA A 286 22.25 3.04 -21.11
CA ALA A 286 21.56 1.90 -20.52
C ALA A 286 20.03 2.09 -20.45
N GLY A 287 19.54 3.34 -20.57
CA GLY A 287 18.12 3.70 -20.55
C GLY A 287 17.65 4.41 -19.28
N ASN A 288 18.57 4.90 -18.44
CA ASN A 288 18.20 5.80 -17.35
C ASN A 288 17.68 7.12 -17.94
N ASP A 289 16.65 7.69 -17.33
CA ASP A 289 16.12 9.00 -17.74
C ASP A 289 16.89 10.14 -17.07
N MET A 290 17.46 9.91 -15.87
CA MET A 290 18.25 10.90 -15.14
C MET A 290 19.50 10.29 -14.49
N VAL A 291 20.53 11.10 -14.30
CA VAL A 291 21.79 10.73 -13.64
C VAL A 291 22.08 11.66 -12.46
N MET A 292 22.66 11.12 -11.39
CA MET A 292 22.90 11.84 -10.13
C MET A 292 24.40 11.99 -9.82
N ILE A 293 24.87 13.23 -9.60
CA ILE A 293 26.25 13.59 -9.23
C ILE A 293 26.21 14.59 -8.06
N SER A 294 26.26 14.08 -6.83
CA SER A 294 25.76 14.77 -5.65
C SER A 294 26.70 15.76 -4.95
N HIS A 295 28.01 15.78 -5.23
CA HIS A 295 29.02 16.51 -4.43
C HIS A 295 29.99 17.33 -5.30
N THR A 296 30.61 16.63 -6.23
CA THR A 296 31.66 16.94 -7.21
C THR A 296 31.43 18.03 -8.26
N LEU A 297 31.54 19.35 -8.03
CA LEU A 297 31.32 20.33 -9.14
C LEU A 297 32.15 20.04 -10.40
N GLN A 298 33.42 19.64 -10.22
CA GLN A 298 34.27 19.26 -11.34
C GLN A 298 33.69 18.07 -12.13
N PHE A 299 33.26 17.01 -11.44
CA PHE A 299 32.62 15.85 -12.07
C PHE A 299 31.28 16.20 -12.73
N GLN A 300 30.52 17.15 -12.17
CA GLN A 300 29.28 17.64 -12.76
C GLN A 300 29.56 18.30 -14.11
N LYS A 301 30.55 19.21 -14.17
CA LYS A 301 30.95 19.90 -15.42
C LYS A 301 31.48 18.91 -16.47
N GLU A 302 32.36 18.00 -16.07
CA GLU A 302 32.88 16.95 -16.96
C GLU A 302 31.77 16.06 -17.51
N ALA A 303 30.75 15.72 -16.70
CA ALA A 303 29.61 14.95 -17.16
C ALA A 303 28.76 15.73 -18.19
N PHE A 304 28.48 17.02 -17.95
CA PHE A 304 27.80 17.88 -18.93
C PHE A 304 28.56 17.89 -20.26
N GLU A 305 29.85 18.22 -20.24
CA GLU A 305 30.68 18.29 -21.43
C GLU A 305 30.72 16.96 -22.19
N LEU A 306 30.89 15.85 -21.47
CA LEU A 306 30.98 14.53 -22.10
C LEU A 306 29.63 14.06 -22.68
N ILE A 307 28.50 14.34 -22.00
CA ILE A 307 27.18 14.03 -22.53
C ILE A 307 26.91 14.84 -23.80
N GLU A 308 27.25 16.13 -23.84
CA GLU A 308 27.10 16.96 -25.05
C GLU A 308 27.94 16.43 -26.22
N GLN A 309 29.16 15.98 -25.94
CA GLN A 309 30.06 15.40 -26.95
C GLN A 309 29.53 14.08 -27.50
N GLU A 310 28.95 13.22 -26.65
CA GLU A 310 28.48 11.88 -27.02
C GLU A 310 27.03 11.86 -27.54
N LEU A 311 26.25 12.94 -27.30
CA LEU A 311 24.85 13.05 -27.71
C LEU A 311 24.58 12.73 -29.19
N PRO A 312 25.44 13.12 -30.17
CA PRO A 312 25.27 12.74 -31.57
C PRO A 312 25.41 11.24 -31.85
N HIS A 313 26.01 10.49 -30.93
CA HIS A 313 26.22 9.04 -31.02
C HIS A 313 25.20 8.23 -30.21
N MET A 314 24.44 8.88 -29.33
CA MET A 314 23.34 8.27 -28.58
C MET A 314 22.07 8.13 -29.44
N ASP A 315 21.19 7.22 -29.03
CA ASP A 315 19.86 7.13 -29.64
C ASP A 315 19.01 8.37 -29.30
N ALA A 316 18.85 9.26 -30.28
CA ALA A 316 18.06 10.48 -30.15
C ALA A 316 16.58 10.21 -29.82
N GLY A 317 16.06 9.03 -30.17
CA GLY A 317 14.72 8.58 -29.76
C GLY A 317 14.63 8.39 -28.25
N SER A 318 15.52 7.55 -27.70
CA SER A 318 15.64 7.30 -26.27
C SER A 318 15.80 8.58 -25.45
N ILE A 319 16.72 9.48 -25.83
CA ILE A 319 16.93 10.75 -25.10
C ILE A 319 15.69 11.64 -25.12
N ARG A 320 14.98 11.71 -26.25
CA ARG A 320 13.73 12.46 -26.34
C ARG A 320 12.65 11.86 -25.45
N ASP A 321 12.56 10.54 -25.39
CA ASP A 321 11.60 9.87 -24.51
C ASP A 321 11.92 10.13 -23.03
N SER A 322 13.21 10.13 -22.64
CA SER A 322 13.64 10.52 -21.29
C SER A 322 13.24 11.95 -20.95
N LEU A 323 13.51 12.91 -21.83
CA LEU A 323 13.09 14.30 -21.65
C LEU A 323 11.57 14.44 -21.54
N ASN A 324 10.81 13.68 -22.32
CA ASN A 324 9.34 13.67 -22.25
C ASN A 324 8.85 13.12 -20.90
N ARG A 325 9.47 12.06 -20.37
CA ARG A 325 9.14 11.52 -19.03
C ARG A 325 9.46 12.53 -17.94
N VAL A 326 10.63 13.18 -17.99
CA VAL A 326 11.02 14.24 -17.06
C VAL A 326 10.03 15.41 -17.10
N ALA A 327 9.69 15.87 -18.30
CA ALA A 327 8.72 16.95 -18.49
C ALA A 327 7.33 16.57 -17.96
N ALA A 328 6.85 15.36 -18.27
CA ALA A 328 5.55 14.87 -17.81
C ALA A 328 5.49 14.75 -16.28
N MET A 329 6.56 14.25 -15.64
CA MET A 329 6.61 14.21 -14.18
C MET A 329 6.63 15.63 -13.58
N LYS A 330 7.41 16.56 -14.16
CA LYS A 330 7.39 17.96 -13.71
C LYS A 330 6.00 18.58 -13.87
N ASP A 331 5.31 18.35 -14.97
CA ASP A 331 3.94 18.85 -15.20
C ASP A 331 2.92 18.27 -14.20
N GLN A 332 3.16 17.05 -13.71
CA GLN A 332 2.30 16.41 -12.72
C GLN A 332 2.44 17.02 -11.32
N TYR A 333 3.64 17.47 -10.94
CA TYR A 333 3.94 17.86 -9.55
C TYR A 333 4.27 19.34 -9.37
N LEU A 334 4.76 20.01 -10.42
CA LEU A 334 5.40 21.32 -10.30
C LEU A 334 4.69 22.36 -11.17
N ASN A 335 4.51 23.55 -10.60
CA ASN A 335 4.18 24.76 -11.33
C ASN A 335 4.92 25.94 -10.69
N TRP A 336 5.06 27.03 -11.45
CA TRP A 336 5.84 28.18 -11.00
C TRP A 336 5.21 28.95 -9.84
N ASP A 337 3.87 28.97 -9.76
CA ASP A 337 3.17 29.70 -8.70
C ASP A 337 3.44 29.05 -7.35
N ASP A 338 3.35 27.71 -7.27
CA ASP A 338 3.67 26.97 -6.06
C ASP A 338 5.17 26.96 -5.77
N ALA A 339 6.04 26.80 -6.78
CA ALA A 339 7.48 26.72 -6.58
C ALA A 339 8.12 28.02 -6.05
N LEU A 340 7.52 29.19 -6.34
CA LEU A 340 7.98 30.50 -5.85
C LEU A 340 7.21 30.97 -4.61
N LYS A 341 6.22 30.19 -4.15
CA LYS A 341 5.44 30.54 -2.97
C LYS A 341 6.24 30.24 -1.71
N LEU A 342 6.33 31.23 -0.82
CA LEU A 342 6.78 30.99 0.55
C LEU A 342 5.66 30.32 1.33
N HIS A 343 5.97 29.19 1.93
CA HIS A 343 5.02 28.41 2.72
C HIS A 343 5.11 28.76 4.21
N ASP A 344 4.04 28.49 4.94
CA ASP A 344 4.06 28.59 6.39
C ASP A 344 4.98 27.51 6.99
N LEU A 345 5.89 27.92 7.87
CA LEU A 345 6.84 27.05 8.53
C LEU A 345 6.29 26.46 9.83
N ASP A 346 5.12 26.90 10.31
CA ASP A 346 4.48 26.39 11.53
C ASP A 346 4.10 24.88 11.43
N VAL A 347 4.07 24.33 10.20
CA VAL A 347 3.86 22.90 9.96
C VAL A 347 5.07 22.05 10.36
N VAL A 348 6.28 22.62 10.29
CA VAL A 348 7.53 21.92 10.61
C VAL A 348 7.66 21.78 12.12
N GLY A 349 7.71 20.55 12.63
CA GLY A 349 7.72 20.34 14.07
C GLY A 349 6.39 20.70 14.75
N CYS A 350 5.28 20.73 14.01
CA CYS A 350 3.99 21.11 14.57
C CYS A 350 3.51 20.12 15.65
N LYS A 351 2.60 20.57 16.51
CA LYS A 351 2.08 19.76 17.64
C LYS A 351 1.51 18.41 17.20
N ASP A 352 0.88 18.34 16.02
CA ASP A 352 0.28 17.10 15.54
C ASP A 352 1.35 16.10 15.07
N HIS A 353 2.42 16.57 14.42
CA HIS A 353 3.55 15.73 14.05
C HIS A 353 4.33 15.24 15.28
N LEU A 354 4.53 16.10 16.28
CA LEU A 354 5.16 15.72 17.55
C LEU A 354 4.32 14.69 18.32
N LYS A 355 3.00 14.84 18.36
CA LYS A 355 2.08 13.84 18.95
C LYS A 355 2.09 12.53 18.17
N LEU A 356 2.14 12.60 16.84
CA LEU A 356 2.26 11.42 15.98
C LEU A 356 3.55 10.66 16.30
N SER A 357 4.68 11.39 16.37
CA SER A 357 5.98 10.85 16.75
C SER A 357 5.92 10.13 18.09
N ASP A 358 5.54 10.83 19.17
CA ASP A 358 5.49 10.27 20.53
C ASP A 358 4.60 9.00 20.59
N ARG A 359 3.42 9.05 19.96
CA ARG A 359 2.50 7.92 19.91
C ARG A 359 3.11 6.71 19.19
N LEU A 360 3.75 6.92 18.04
CA LEU A 360 4.30 5.82 17.25
C LEU A 360 5.54 5.22 17.90
N TYR A 361 6.42 6.05 18.46
CA TYR A 361 7.65 5.56 19.11
C TYR A 361 7.37 4.71 20.35
N ASN A 362 6.26 4.91 21.07
CA ASN A 362 5.82 4.00 22.13
C ASN A 362 5.59 2.54 21.64
N HIS A 363 5.49 2.32 20.33
CA HIS A 363 5.35 1.00 19.71
C HIS A 363 6.62 0.52 18.97
N VAL A 364 7.72 1.26 19.04
CA VAL A 364 8.94 0.93 18.29
C VAL A 364 9.85 -0.06 19.03
N PRO A 365 10.30 0.18 20.28
CA PRO A 365 11.27 -0.72 20.88
C PRO A 365 10.69 -2.12 21.10
N THR A 366 11.51 -3.14 20.85
CA THR A 366 11.12 -4.54 20.96
C THR A 366 11.99 -5.24 22.01
N ILE A 367 11.35 -5.79 23.03
CA ILE A 367 12.01 -6.67 24.00
C ILE A 367 12.17 -8.04 23.34
N VAL A 368 13.40 -8.34 22.90
CA VAL A 368 13.73 -9.62 22.26
C VAL A 368 13.88 -10.72 23.30
N ARG A 369 14.50 -10.39 24.44
CA ARG A 369 14.67 -11.30 25.58
C ARG A 369 14.52 -10.54 26.89
N ASN A 370 13.91 -11.19 27.87
CA ASN A 370 13.85 -10.74 29.27
C ASN A 370 13.75 -11.97 30.20
N ARG A 371 14.67 -12.92 30.06
CA ARG A 371 14.60 -14.23 30.75
C ARG A 371 14.75 -14.09 32.27
N GLN A 372 15.57 -13.13 32.70
CA GLN A 372 15.77 -12.81 34.12
C GLN A 372 14.67 -11.91 34.70
N LYS A 373 13.71 -11.45 33.89
CA LYS A 373 12.67 -10.49 34.28
C LYS A 373 13.25 -9.22 34.93
N VAL A 374 14.36 -8.73 34.38
CA VAL A 374 15.00 -7.46 34.80
C VAL A 374 14.09 -6.27 34.44
N LEU A 375 13.38 -6.36 33.31
CA LEU A 375 12.43 -5.34 32.89
C LEU A 375 11.03 -5.59 33.48
N PRO A 376 10.32 -4.55 33.98
CA PRO A 376 10.81 -3.18 34.16
C PRO A 376 11.76 -3.05 35.37
N LEU A 377 12.72 -2.13 35.29
CA LEU A 377 13.63 -1.77 36.37
C LEU A 377 12.87 -1.09 37.50
N GLN A 378 13.25 -1.40 38.73
CA GLN A 378 12.70 -0.79 39.95
C GLN A 378 13.85 -0.41 40.91
N PRO A 379 14.75 0.51 40.51
CA PRO A 379 15.88 0.88 41.35
C PRO A 379 15.41 1.69 42.57
N ALA A 380 16.04 1.45 43.72
CA ALA A 380 15.96 2.38 44.85
C ALA A 380 16.69 3.69 44.52
N ALA A 381 16.33 4.78 45.20
CA ALA A 381 16.90 6.11 44.92
C ALA A 381 18.43 6.18 45.05
N ASN A 382 19.02 5.32 45.87
CA ASN A 382 20.47 5.20 46.11
C ASN A 382 21.16 4.15 45.24
N ASP A 383 20.42 3.30 44.53
CA ASP A 383 21.00 2.34 43.61
C ASP A 383 21.77 3.08 42.51
N LYS A 384 22.83 2.49 42.00
CA LYS A 384 23.63 3.08 40.92
C LYS A 384 23.29 2.41 39.59
N ILE A 385 22.88 3.23 38.61
CA ILE A 385 22.78 2.81 37.21
C ILE A 385 24.09 3.21 36.51
N LEU A 386 24.76 2.24 35.89
CA LEU A 386 25.91 2.49 35.03
C LEU A 386 25.48 2.29 33.57
N PHE A 387 25.50 3.36 32.78
CA PHE A 387 25.21 3.34 31.36
C PHE A 387 26.53 3.40 30.56
N LEU A 388 26.83 2.30 29.88
CA LEU A 388 28.01 2.15 29.02
C LEU A 388 27.57 2.22 27.56
N ALA A 389 27.93 3.28 26.85
CA ALA A 389 27.60 3.45 25.44
C ALA A 389 28.81 3.15 24.57
N ALA A 390 28.63 2.34 23.53
CA ALA A 390 29.65 2.17 22.50
C ALA A 390 29.83 3.45 21.68
N GLN A 391 31.08 3.79 21.36
CA GLN A 391 31.40 4.81 20.38
C GLN A 391 30.88 4.36 19.01
N VAL A 392 30.08 5.22 18.38
CA VAL A 392 29.51 4.97 17.05
C VAL A 392 30.40 5.65 16.01
N PRO A 393 30.95 4.92 15.03
CA PRO A 393 31.70 5.54 13.94
C PRO A 393 30.74 6.26 12.97
N LEU A 394 31.16 7.43 12.50
CA LEU A 394 30.48 8.14 11.41
C LEU A 394 30.67 7.34 10.10
N THR A 395 29.59 7.13 9.34
CA THR A 395 29.65 6.55 7.98
C THR A 395 29.16 7.57 6.96
N LEU A 396 29.53 7.42 5.69
CA LEU A 396 29.10 8.36 4.63
C LEU A 396 27.57 8.45 4.49
N ALA A 397 26.84 7.38 4.84
CA ALA A 397 25.38 7.37 4.83
C ALA A 397 24.74 8.05 6.07
N ILE A 398 25.44 8.03 7.21
CA ILE A 398 24.99 8.52 8.53
C ILE A 398 25.89 9.70 8.95
N ASP A 399 25.44 10.92 8.64
CA ASP A 399 26.25 12.14 8.76
C ASP A 399 25.75 13.15 9.81
N SER A 400 24.77 12.79 10.64
CA SER A 400 23.99 13.79 11.41
C SER A 400 24.30 13.92 12.91
N GLU A 401 24.82 12.89 13.60
CA GLU A 401 25.01 12.94 15.06
C GLU A 401 26.32 12.24 15.52
N THR A 402 27.16 12.95 16.28
CA THR A 402 28.47 12.46 16.77
C THR A 402 28.39 11.67 18.07
N GLU A 403 27.36 11.92 18.90
CA GLU A 403 27.17 11.28 20.21
C GLU A 403 25.71 10.82 20.40
N PRO A 404 25.26 9.79 19.65
CA PRO A 404 23.84 9.43 19.55
C PRO A 404 23.20 9.01 20.89
N PHE A 405 23.99 8.45 21.82
CA PHE A 405 23.51 7.98 23.11
C PHE A 405 23.25 9.08 24.15
N ASN A 406 23.62 10.34 23.88
CA ASN A 406 23.39 11.44 24.83
C ASN A 406 21.90 11.66 25.13
N SER A 407 21.04 11.45 24.13
CA SER A 407 19.58 11.56 24.31
C SER A 407 19.01 10.42 25.17
N MET A 408 19.59 9.22 25.12
CA MET A 408 19.26 8.12 26.02
C MET A 408 19.69 8.43 27.45
N TYR A 409 20.92 8.93 27.63
CA TYR A 409 21.40 9.35 28.95
C TYR A 409 20.53 10.46 29.56
N ALA A 410 20.17 11.49 28.78
CA ALA A 410 19.28 12.54 29.23
C ALA A 410 17.89 12.00 29.65
N SER A 411 17.41 10.96 28.98
CA SER A 411 16.14 10.31 29.31
C SER A 411 16.23 9.45 30.57
N LEU A 412 17.35 8.73 30.76
CA LEU A 412 17.67 7.96 31.98
C LEU A 412 17.78 8.88 33.21
N GLN A 413 18.56 9.95 33.11
CA GLN A 413 18.84 10.86 34.22
C GLN A 413 17.56 11.53 34.77
N LYS A 414 16.54 11.73 33.93
CA LYS A 414 15.21 12.23 34.35
C LYS A 414 14.47 11.26 35.29
N ARG A 415 14.67 9.95 35.13
CA ARG A 415 14.03 8.92 35.96
C ARG A 415 14.89 8.53 37.15
N HIS A 416 16.22 8.53 36.97
CA HIS A 416 17.16 8.12 38.01
C HIS A 416 18.41 8.99 38.03
N ALA A 417 18.51 9.88 39.03
CA ALA A 417 19.59 10.86 39.12
C ALA A 417 20.97 10.23 39.37
N ASN A 418 21.03 9.08 40.06
CA ASN A 418 22.28 8.35 40.33
C ASN A 418 22.66 7.43 39.15
N THR A 419 22.78 8.05 37.97
CA THR A 419 23.18 7.40 36.72
C THR A 419 24.56 7.91 36.29
N GLU A 420 25.53 7.01 36.12
CA GLU A 420 26.83 7.31 35.53
C GLU A 420 26.82 6.93 34.04
N TYR A 421 27.31 7.81 33.18
CA TYR A 421 27.37 7.61 31.73
C TYR A 421 28.81 7.64 31.22
N ILE A 422 29.20 6.62 30.47
CA ILE A 422 30.56 6.49 29.92
C ILE A 422 30.47 6.04 28.46
N ILE A 423 31.15 6.78 27.59
CA ILE A 423 31.34 6.38 26.18
C ILE A 423 32.62 5.55 26.08
N LEU A 424 32.51 4.37 25.47
CA LEU A 424 33.58 3.39 25.38
C LEU A 424 33.99 3.11 23.94
N ASN A 425 35.29 2.95 23.73
CA ASN A 425 35.92 2.57 22.48
C ASN A 425 36.85 1.36 22.69
N GLN A 426 37.57 0.95 21.66
CA GLN A 426 38.46 -0.21 21.70
C GLN A 426 39.57 -0.10 22.76
N ASP A 427 39.99 1.12 23.11
CA ASP A 427 41.13 1.35 24.01
C ASP A 427 40.73 1.41 25.49
N ASN A 428 39.52 1.88 25.80
CA ASN A 428 39.13 2.19 27.18
C ASN A 428 38.14 1.20 27.82
N TYR A 429 37.46 0.35 27.04
CA TYR A 429 36.50 -0.62 27.57
C TYR A 429 37.10 -1.65 28.56
N PRO A 430 38.37 -2.11 28.47
CA PRO A 430 38.89 -3.14 29.37
C PRO A 430 38.96 -2.71 30.85
N ASN A 431 38.99 -1.40 31.11
CA ASN A 431 39.16 -0.84 32.45
C ASN A 431 37.84 -0.73 33.24
N MET A 432 36.74 -1.28 32.74
CA MET A 432 35.40 -1.06 33.29
C MET A 432 34.97 -2.06 34.38
N VAL A 433 35.76 -3.11 34.65
CA VAL A 433 35.39 -4.21 35.57
C VAL A 433 34.96 -3.72 36.95
N ASP A 434 35.73 -2.82 37.57
CA ASP A 434 35.43 -2.32 38.92
C ASP A 434 34.12 -1.52 38.95
N LYS A 435 33.90 -0.69 37.92
CA LYS A 435 32.66 0.11 37.80
C LYS A 435 31.43 -0.76 37.55
N ILE A 436 31.56 -1.75 36.66
CA ILE A 436 30.50 -2.71 36.32
C ILE A 436 30.11 -3.52 37.57
N SER A 437 31.10 -4.01 38.33
CA SER A 437 30.86 -4.82 39.54
C SER A 437 30.24 -4.01 40.67
N ALA A 438 30.56 -2.71 40.76
CA ALA A 438 30.03 -1.81 41.79
C ALA A 438 28.59 -1.35 41.53
N ALA A 439 28.16 -1.30 40.27
CA ALA A 439 26.81 -0.84 39.91
C ALA A 439 25.72 -1.86 40.27
N ASP A 440 24.51 -1.36 40.54
CA ASP A 440 23.34 -2.21 40.83
C ASP A 440 22.64 -2.63 39.54
N TYR A 441 22.59 -1.71 38.57
CA TYR A 441 22.12 -1.97 37.22
C TYR A 441 23.15 -1.49 36.21
N VAL A 442 23.44 -2.32 35.21
CA VAL A 442 24.29 -1.96 34.08
C VAL A 442 23.44 -1.98 32.82
N ILE A 443 23.50 -0.89 32.05
CA ILE A 443 22.89 -0.77 30.74
C ILE A 443 24.03 -0.63 29.74
N VAL A 444 24.07 -1.49 28.72
CA VAL A 444 25.05 -1.40 27.64
C VAL A 444 24.33 -1.04 26.35
N GLY A 445 24.66 0.12 25.77
CA GLY A 445 24.18 0.58 24.48
C GLY A 445 25.12 0.14 23.36
N THR A 446 24.63 -0.68 22.43
CA THR A 446 25.37 -1.13 21.24
C THR A 446 24.83 -0.52 19.97
N ALA A 447 25.69 -0.38 18.97
CA ALA A 447 25.37 0.11 17.64
C ALA A 447 26.18 -0.71 16.62
N ASN A 448 25.53 -1.71 16.03
CA ASN A 448 26.13 -2.68 15.10
C ASN A 448 27.33 -3.43 15.72
N ALA A 449 27.19 -3.95 16.94
CA ALA A 449 28.21 -4.78 17.58
C ALA A 449 28.59 -6.03 16.75
N ASN A 450 27.70 -6.51 15.88
CA ASN A 450 28.01 -7.55 14.90
C ASN A 450 29.07 -7.14 13.86
N LEU A 451 29.26 -5.83 13.64
CA LEU A 451 30.27 -5.25 12.74
C LEU A 451 31.48 -4.68 13.50
N TYR A 452 31.35 -4.39 14.80
CA TYR A 452 32.40 -3.78 15.63
C TYR A 452 32.77 -4.67 16.84
N PRO A 453 33.82 -5.52 16.71
CA PRO A 453 34.16 -6.54 17.71
C PRO A 453 34.33 -6.04 19.15
N PHE A 454 34.86 -4.83 19.37
CA PHE A 454 35.07 -4.30 20.72
C PHE A 454 33.75 -4.16 21.50
N GLN A 455 32.63 -3.93 20.82
CA GLN A 455 31.32 -3.82 21.46
C GLN A 455 30.85 -5.18 21.98
N SER A 456 31.09 -6.26 21.22
CA SER A 456 30.80 -7.63 21.68
C SER A 456 31.62 -7.98 22.93
N GLU A 457 32.92 -7.64 22.95
CA GLU A 457 33.77 -7.88 24.11
C GLU A 457 33.37 -7.05 25.34
N LEU A 458 32.93 -5.80 25.15
CA LEU A 458 32.33 -4.99 26.21
C LEU A 458 31.07 -5.64 26.79
N VAL A 459 30.15 -6.13 25.94
CA VAL A 459 28.93 -6.80 26.39
C VAL A 459 29.25 -8.07 27.18
N LYS A 460 30.21 -8.88 26.72
CA LYS A 460 30.66 -10.09 27.45
C LYS A 460 31.31 -9.74 28.79
N LEU A 461 32.10 -8.67 28.85
CA LEU A 461 32.69 -8.16 30.08
C LEU A 461 31.58 -7.75 31.08
N ALA A 462 30.57 -7.02 30.61
CA ALA A 462 29.42 -6.64 31.42
C ALA A 462 28.64 -7.86 31.89
N HIS A 463 28.37 -8.84 31.03
CA HIS A 463 27.66 -10.07 31.37
C HIS A 463 28.34 -10.85 32.50
N LYS A 464 29.67 -10.89 32.50
CA LYS A 464 30.46 -11.61 33.53
C LYS A 464 30.43 -10.93 34.90
N HIS A 465 30.32 -9.61 34.95
CA HIS A 465 30.60 -8.83 36.16
C HIS A 465 29.39 -8.04 36.70
N ALA A 466 28.38 -7.76 35.88
CA ALA A 466 27.21 -6.99 36.29
C ALA A 466 26.28 -7.82 37.19
N LYS A 467 25.71 -7.18 38.22
CA LYS A 467 24.65 -7.79 39.06
C LYS A 467 23.35 -7.97 38.27
N SER A 468 22.99 -6.96 37.48
CA SER A 468 21.83 -6.93 36.60
C SER A 468 22.20 -6.20 35.31
N LEU A 469 21.98 -6.84 34.16
CA LEU A 469 22.39 -6.34 32.85
C LEU A 469 21.19 -6.18 31.91
N VAL A 470 21.12 -5.03 31.25
CA VAL A 470 20.28 -4.80 30.07
C VAL A 470 21.17 -4.40 28.90
N VAL A 471 21.06 -5.10 27.78
CA VAL A 471 21.72 -4.72 26.53
C VAL A 471 20.68 -4.13 25.59
N VAL A 472 20.96 -2.96 25.02
CA VAL A 472 20.10 -2.29 24.05
C VAL A 472 20.87 -2.01 22.77
N SER A 473 20.38 -2.55 21.64
CA SER A 473 20.91 -2.21 20.32
C SER A 473 20.08 -1.10 19.68
N VAL A 474 20.76 -0.04 19.23
CA VAL A 474 20.12 1.17 18.69
C VAL A 474 20.23 1.33 17.17
N ILE A 475 20.80 0.34 16.48
CA ILE A 475 20.79 0.27 15.01
C ILE A 475 20.29 -1.12 14.62
N ASN A 476 21.14 -1.97 14.05
CA ASN A 476 20.72 -3.25 13.54
C ASN A 476 20.36 -4.19 14.70
N PRO A 477 19.21 -4.88 14.63
CA PRO A 477 18.76 -5.72 15.72
C PRO A 477 19.59 -7.01 15.92
N TYR A 478 20.54 -7.27 15.02
CA TYR A 478 21.31 -8.51 14.93
C TYR A 478 22.45 -8.64 15.96
N ASP A 479 22.74 -7.62 16.76
CA ASP A 479 23.89 -7.65 17.69
C ASP A 479 23.89 -8.86 18.64
N LEU A 480 22.71 -9.34 19.03
CA LEU A 480 22.56 -10.54 19.87
C LEU A 480 23.23 -11.80 19.29
N THR A 481 23.44 -11.86 17.96
CA THR A 481 24.10 -12.98 17.29
C THR A 481 25.57 -13.17 17.72
N VAL A 482 26.24 -12.11 18.16
CA VAL A 482 27.65 -12.16 18.60
C VAL A 482 27.82 -12.26 20.12
N PHE A 483 26.71 -12.35 20.86
CA PHE A 483 26.67 -12.61 22.31
C PHE A 483 25.36 -13.33 22.70
N PRO A 484 25.12 -14.55 22.17
CA PRO A 484 23.86 -15.28 22.36
C PRO A 484 23.53 -15.65 23.82
N GLU A 485 24.49 -15.51 24.74
CA GLU A 485 24.33 -15.73 26.19
C GLU A 485 23.52 -14.63 26.90
N ILE A 486 23.31 -13.47 26.27
CA ILE A 486 22.59 -12.36 26.90
C ILE A 486 21.10 -12.69 27.11
N GLU A 487 20.65 -12.47 28.35
CA GLU A 487 19.32 -12.85 28.84
C GLU A 487 18.27 -11.72 28.81
N THR A 488 18.72 -10.46 28.81
CA THR A 488 17.87 -9.27 28.66
C THR A 488 18.41 -8.39 27.53
N TYR A 489 17.70 -8.39 26.40
CA TYR A 489 18.11 -7.71 25.17
C TYR A 489 16.93 -7.00 24.53
N VAL A 490 17.14 -5.72 24.19
CA VAL A 490 16.14 -4.83 23.59
C VAL A 490 16.71 -4.23 22.31
N VAL A 491 15.85 -3.98 21.33
CA VAL A 491 16.22 -3.30 20.08
C VAL A 491 15.35 -2.06 19.89
N THR A 492 15.94 -0.94 19.46
CA THR A 492 15.20 0.29 19.14
C THR A 492 15.15 0.61 17.65
N TYR A 493 15.88 -0.14 16.81
CA TYR A 493 15.98 0.01 15.34
C TYR A 493 16.55 1.34 14.84
N GLU A 494 16.69 2.33 15.70
CA GLU A 494 17.24 3.64 15.41
C GLU A 494 17.70 4.32 16.71
N TYR A 495 18.72 5.18 16.61
CA TYR A 495 19.33 5.89 17.74
C TYR A 495 18.72 7.26 18.02
N THR A 496 17.47 7.46 17.62
CA THR A 496 16.84 8.78 17.66
C THR A 496 16.39 9.14 19.07
N PRO A 497 16.39 10.43 19.45
CA PRO A 497 15.91 10.85 20.77
C PRO A 497 14.54 10.28 21.17
N PRO A 498 13.50 10.25 20.31
CA PRO A 498 12.22 9.66 20.70
C PRO A 498 12.26 8.11 20.79
N ALA A 499 13.09 7.42 20.00
CA ALA A 499 13.28 5.97 20.14
C ALA A 499 13.95 5.63 21.49
N HIS A 500 14.96 6.42 21.87
CA HIS A 500 15.60 6.31 23.18
C HIS A 500 14.63 6.61 24.33
N GLU A 501 13.85 7.68 24.24
CA GLU A 501 12.83 8.01 25.23
C GLU A 501 11.79 6.88 25.37
N ALA A 502 11.31 6.31 24.27
CA ALA A 502 10.39 5.17 24.31
C ALA A 502 11.01 3.92 24.95
N PHE A 503 12.30 3.65 24.68
CA PHE A 503 13.02 2.59 25.38
C PHE A 503 13.10 2.85 26.89
N ILE A 504 13.40 4.08 27.31
CA ILE A 504 13.44 4.43 28.74
C ILE A 504 12.07 4.28 29.40
N ARG A 505 10.98 4.65 28.71
CA ARG A 505 9.61 4.40 29.21
C ARG A 505 9.36 2.90 29.44
N ILE A 506 9.79 2.03 28.53
CA ILE A 506 9.71 0.57 28.70
C ILE A 506 10.61 0.10 29.85
N LEU A 507 11.83 0.63 29.92
CA LEU A 507 12.83 0.29 30.93
C LEU A 507 12.28 0.50 32.34
N PHE A 508 11.53 1.58 32.59
CA PHE A 508 10.91 1.90 33.88
C PHE A 508 9.43 1.49 33.99
N GLY A 509 8.88 0.78 33.02
CA GLY A 509 7.49 0.31 33.05
C GLY A 509 6.42 1.40 32.93
N GLU A 510 6.77 2.57 32.37
CA GLU A 510 5.86 3.70 32.10
C GLU A 510 4.89 3.39 30.95
N ILE A 511 5.28 2.48 30.05
CA ILE A 511 4.42 1.95 28.98
C ILE A 511 4.48 0.42 28.97
N GLU A 512 3.32 -0.21 28.74
CA GLU A 512 3.26 -1.67 28.54
C GLU A 512 3.98 -2.05 27.26
N TYR A 513 4.96 -2.97 27.36
CA TYR A 513 5.48 -3.63 26.19
C TYR A 513 4.45 -4.67 25.72
N ARG A 514 3.94 -4.53 24.50
CA ARG A 514 3.29 -5.64 23.80
C ARG A 514 4.39 -6.45 23.13
N SER A 515 4.17 -7.74 22.87
CA SER A 515 5.12 -8.53 22.06
C SER A 515 5.16 -7.91 20.66
N ASN A 516 6.02 -6.93 20.46
CA ASN A 516 6.16 -6.24 19.20
C ASN A 516 6.91 -7.14 18.23
N HIS A 517 6.42 -7.10 17.00
CA HIS A 517 6.88 -7.94 15.92
C HIS A 517 8.33 -7.64 15.63
N LEU A 518 9.19 -8.66 15.72
CA LEU A 518 10.50 -8.57 15.09
C LEU A 518 10.29 -8.60 13.58
N PRO A 519 10.68 -7.55 12.83
CA PRO A 519 10.56 -7.54 11.37
C PRO A 519 11.67 -8.36 10.70
N VAL A 520 12.56 -8.97 11.48
CA VAL A 520 13.72 -9.76 11.05
C VAL A 520 14.00 -10.89 12.04
N THR A 521 14.64 -11.96 11.57
CA THR A 521 15.05 -13.11 12.38
C THR A 521 16.42 -12.85 12.99
N ILE A 522 16.55 -13.03 14.31
CA ILE A 522 17.82 -12.83 15.04
C ILE A 522 18.42 -14.16 15.49
N THR A 523 17.61 -15.07 16.04
CA THR A 523 18.01 -16.45 16.42
C THR A 523 16.83 -17.41 16.18
N GLN A 524 17.05 -18.74 16.20
CA GLN A 524 15.95 -19.72 16.06
C GLN A 524 14.82 -19.54 17.09
N ASP A 525 15.14 -19.01 18.29
CA ASP A 525 14.18 -18.72 19.36
C ASP A 525 13.60 -17.29 19.29
N ALA A 526 14.16 -16.43 18.44
CA ALA A 526 13.74 -15.04 18.21
C ALA A 526 13.44 -14.88 16.71
N THR A 527 12.38 -15.56 16.29
CA THR A 527 11.91 -15.63 14.91
C THR A 527 10.90 -14.53 14.62
N VAL A 528 10.81 -14.18 13.34
CA VAL A 528 9.80 -13.25 12.84
C VAL A 528 8.41 -13.69 13.23
N HIS A 529 7.75 -12.85 14.02
CA HIS A 529 6.34 -12.99 14.33
C HIS A 529 5.51 -12.08 13.43
N HIS A 530 5.68 -12.09 12.11
CA HIS A 530 4.64 -11.49 11.27
C HIS A 530 3.31 -12.19 11.60
N PRO A 531 2.16 -11.48 11.68
CA PRO A 531 0.91 -12.18 11.55
C PRO A 531 0.91 -12.60 10.09
N CYS A 532 1.50 -13.76 9.77
CA CYS A 532 1.25 -14.40 8.50
C CYS A 532 -0.25 -14.60 8.50
N ILE A 533 -0.94 -13.78 7.71
CA ILE A 533 -2.39 -13.85 7.61
C ILE A 533 -2.64 -15.16 6.87
N GLN A 534 -2.87 -16.21 7.65
CA GLN A 534 -3.10 -17.52 7.11
C GLN A 534 -4.51 -17.52 6.52
N VAL A 535 -4.56 -17.41 5.20
CA VAL A 535 -5.78 -17.54 4.43
C VAL A 535 -6.02 -19.02 4.18
N GLU A 536 -7.15 -19.53 4.65
CA GLU A 536 -7.49 -20.95 4.56
C GLU A 536 -8.73 -21.14 3.70
N PRO A 537 -8.82 -22.25 2.95
CA PRO A 537 -10.08 -22.63 2.30
C PRO A 537 -11.19 -22.78 3.33
N PHE A 538 -12.34 -22.18 3.08
CA PHE A 538 -13.52 -22.36 3.93
C PHE A 538 -14.10 -23.77 3.75
N LEU A 539 -14.14 -24.54 4.83
CA LEU A 539 -14.55 -25.95 4.78
C LEU A 539 -16.05 -26.18 5.06
N LYS A 540 -16.66 -25.54 6.07
CA LYS A 540 -18.13 -25.61 6.37
C LYS A 540 -18.66 -24.85 7.61
N ASP A 541 -17.87 -24.05 8.33
CA ASP A 541 -18.34 -23.35 9.55
C ASP A 541 -19.19 -22.10 9.24
N ILE A 542 -20.44 -22.33 8.80
CA ILE A 542 -21.36 -21.27 8.40
C ILE A 542 -21.77 -20.40 9.60
N ASP A 543 -21.86 -20.97 10.81
CA ASP A 543 -22.24 -20.23 12.01
C ASP A 543 -21.21 -19.16 12.38
N SER A 544 -19.92 -19.47 12.34
CA SER A 544 -18.86 -18.48 12.58
C SER A 544 -18.86 -17.37 11.53
N VAL A 545 -19.03 -17.72 10.27
CA VAL A 545 -19.11 -16.73 9.19
C VAL A 545 -20.37 -15.87 9.32
N HIS A 546 -21.51 -16.43 9.75
CA HIS A 546 -22.73 -15.67 10.00
C HIS A 546 -22.59 -14.74 11.21
N ARG A 547 -21.86 -15.14 12.26
CA ARG A 547 -21.49 -14.22 13.35
C ARG A 547 -20.67 -13.05 12.83
N LEU A 548 -19.72 -13.29 11.93
CA LEU A 548 -18.95 -12.23 11.28
C LEU A 548 -19.85 -11.31 10.44
N TRP A 549 -20.83 -11.84 9.69
CA TRP A 549 -21.82 -11.03 8.98
C TRP A 549 -22.55 -10.08 9.94
N LYS A 550 -23.00 -10.60 11.09
CA LYS A 550 -23.69 -9.79 12.10
C LYS A 550 -22.80 -8.66 12.62
N ALA A 551 -21.53 -8.94 12.89
CA ALA A 551 -20.58 -7.92 13.36
C ALA A 551 -20.28 -6.84 12.31
N VAL A 552 -20.35 -7.18 11.02
CA VAL A 552 -19.97 -6.29 9.92
C VAL A 552 -21.14 -5.47 9.37
N PHE A 553 -22.32 -6.08 9.25
CA PHE A 553 -23.42 -5.52 8.47
C PHE A 553 -24.68 -5.17 9.29
N LEU A 554 -24.79 -5.56 10.56
CA LEU A 554 -25.90 -5.08 11.40
C LEU A 554 -25.64 -3.65 11.91
N PRO A 555 -26.71 -2.84 12.08
CA PRO A 555 -28.12 -3.18 11.87
C PRO A 555 -28.62 -2.98 10.42
N THR A 556 -27.76 -2.57 9.49
CA THR A 556 -28.17 -2.14 8.13
C THR A 556 -28.70 -3.27 7.26
N TRP A 557 -28.10 -4.46 7.34
CA TRP A 557 -28.43 -5.63 6.50
C TRP A 557 -28.73 -6.87 7.37
N PRO A 558 -29.87 -6.88 8.11
CA PRO A 558 -30.30 -8.07 8.82
C PRO A 558 -30.58 -9.20 7.83
N LEU A 559 -29.96 -10.35 8.11
CA LEU A 559 -30.09 -11.55 7.29
C LEU A 559 -30.06 -12.77 8.21
N SER A 560 -31.14 -13.56 8.21
CA SER A 560 -31.19 -14.82 8.94
C SER A 560 -30.09 -15.81 8.49
N LEU A 561 -29.69 -16.71 9.41
CA LEU A 561 -28.71 -17.76 9.10
C LEU A 561 -29.18 -18.65 7.93
N SER A 562 -30.48 -18.93 7.88
CA SER A 562 -31.10 -19.71 6.80
C SER A 562 -30.92 -19.03 5.44
N ASN A 563 -31.23 -17.74 5.33
CA ASN A 563 -31.06 -17.00 4.08
C ASN A 563 -29.58 -16.85 3.69
N PHE A 564 -28.70 -16.60 4.67
CA PHE A 564 -27.27 -16.53 4.43
C PHE A 564 -26.72 -17.85 3.89
N SER A 565 -27.04 -18.97 4.55
CA SER A 565 -26.66 -20.32 4.12
C SER A 565 -27.25 -20.68 2.76
N ARG A 566 -28.48 -20.24 2.47
CA ARG A 566 -29.16 -20.52 1.20
C ARG A 566 -28.40 -19.93 0.01
N VAL A 567 -27.94 -18.69 0.12
CA VAL A 567 -27.11 -18.03 -0.90
C VAL A 567 -25.76 -18.71 -1.02
N LEU A 568 -25.05 -18.86 0.11
CA LEU A 568 -23.68 -19.36 0.11
C LEU A 568 -23.57 -20.78 -0.48
N SER A 569 -24.49 -21.67 -0.11
CA SER A 569 -24.52 -23.06 -0.59
C SER A 569 -24.82 -23.24 -2.08
N ARG A 570 -25.29 -22.18 -2.76
CA ARG A 570 -25.70 -22.21 -4.18
C ARG A 570 -24.75 -21.47 -5.11
N LEU A 571 -23.72 -20.80 -4.58
CA LEU A 571 -22.69 -20.16 -5.40
C LEU A 571 -22.03 -21.21 -6.30
N GLN A 572 -21.84 -20.87 -7.59
CA GLN A 572 -21.36 -21.82 -8.57
C GLN A 572 -19.83 -21.95 -8.56
N GLN A 573 -19.34 -23.19 -8.58
CA GLN A 573 -17.90 -23.50 -8.54
C GLN A 573 -17.14 -22.73 -7.44
N PRO A 574 -17.60 -22.78 -6.18
CA PRO A 574 -17.13 -21.87 -5.14
C PRO A 574 -15.66 -22.08 -4.78
N ALA A 575 -15.00 -21.00 -4.37
CA ALA A 575 -13.69 -21.00 -3.72
C ALA A 575 -13.70 -19.95 -2.59
N HIS A 576 -14.26 -20.34 -1.46
CA HIS A 576 -14.42 -19.46 -0.31
C HIS A 576 -13.19 -19.55 0.60
N PHE A 577 -12.88 -18.45 1.29
CA PHE A 577 -11.71 -18.35 2.15
C PHE A 577 -12.03 -17.71 3.49
N VAL A 578 -11.31 -18.10 4.53
CA VAL A 578 -11.39 -17.57 5.89
C VAL A 578 -10.02 -17.17 6.42
N VAL A 579 -10.04 -16.26 7.39
CA VAL A 579 -8.88 -15.93 8.23
C VAL A 579 -9.33 -16.04 9.68
N HIS A 580 -8.56 -16.77 10.48
CA HIS A 580 -8.76 -16.93 11.91
C HIS A 580 -7.90 -15.96 12.72
N SER A 581 -8.39 -15.53 13.88
CA SER A 581 -7.57 -14.86 14.89
C SER A 581 -6.63 -15.87 15.57
N LYS A 582 -5.72 -15.39 16.43
CA LYS A 582 -4.86 -16.28 17.22
C LYS A 582 -5.66 -17.17 18.18
N GLU A 583 -6.84 -16.69 18.58
CA GLU A 583 -7.79 -17.35 19.46
C GLU A 583 -8.71 -18.34 18.70
N GLY A 584 -8.56 -18.43 17.37
CA GLY A 584 -9.32 -19.35 16.51
C GLY A 584 -10.65 -18.81 16.00
N GLU A 585 -10.98 -17.53 16.25
CA GLU A 585 -12.23 -16.93 15.76
C GLU A 585 -12.13 -16.51 14.29
N VAL A 586 -13.20 -16.69 13.51
CA VAL A 586 -13.25 -16.20 12.12
C VAL A 586 -13.32 -14.67 12.12
N VAL A 587 -12.23 -14.01 11.73
CA VAL A 587 -12.11 -12.54 11.68
C VAL A 587 -12.10 -11.98 10.27
N GLY A 588 -12.01 -12.84 9.25
CA GLY A 588 -12.14 -12.47 7.85
C GLY A 588 -12.77 -13.58 7.03
N PHE A 589 -13.55 -13.20 6.03
CA PHE A 589 -14.20 -14.14 5.12
C PHE A 589 -14.35 -13.54 3.72
N ALA A 590 -14.16 -14.38 2.70
CA ALA A 590 -14.45 -14.05 1.32
C ALA A 590 -15.21 -15.19 0.62
N ALA A 591 -16.27 -14.84 -0.12
CA ALA A 591 -17.02 -15.75 -0.95
C ALA A 591 -16.82 -15.41 -2.42
N THR A 592 -16.69 -16.45 -3.25
CA THR A 592 -16.46 -16.33 -4.70
C THR A 592 -17.33 -17.30 -5.46
N GLN A 593 -17.62 -16.97 -6.72
CA GLN A 593 -18.17 -17.92 -7.69
C GLN A 593 -17.58 -17.72 -9.09
N LEU A 594 -17.72 -18.73 -9.94
CA LEU A 594 -17.26 -18.72 -11.33
C LEU A 594 -18.37 -19.23 -12.25
N THR A 595 -18.80 -18.38 -13.18
CA THR A 595 -19.85 -18.68 -14.17
C THR A 595 -19.32 -18.44 -15.58
N GLU A 596 -19.26 -19.47 -16.44
CA GLU A 596 -18.87 -19.34 -17.86
C GLU A 596 -17.63 -18.47 -18.14
N LYS A 597 -16.62 -18.52 -17.25
CA LYS A 597 -15.35 -17.74 -17.23
C LYS A 597 -15.41 -16.30 -16.69
N HIS A 598 -16.51 -15.90 -16.07
CA HIS A 598 -16.62 -14.68 -15.29
C HIS A 598 -16.48 -15.01 -13.80
N GLY A 599 -15.42 -14.51 -13.18
CA GLY A 599 -15.22 -14.61 -11.74
C GLY A 599 -16.08 -13.57 -11.02
N GLN A 600 -16.58 -13.90 -9.83
CA GLN A 600 -17.40 -13.00 -9.04
C GLN A 600 -16.97 -13.08 -7.58
N LEU A 601 -16.65 -11.93 -6.99
CA LEU A 601 -16.38 -11.78 -5.55
C LEU A 601 -17.71 -11.47 -4.86
N ALA A 602 -18.47 -12.54 -4.56
CA ALA A 602 -19.81 -12.44 -4.00
C ALA A 602 -19.86 -11.74 -2.63
N LEU A 603 -18.81 -11.87 -1.81
CA LEU A 603 -18.69 -11.20 -0.52
C LEU A 603 -17.23 -11.07 -0.08
N LEU A 604 -16.86 -9.95 0.54
CA LEU A 604 -15.61 -9.78 1.28
C LEU A 604 -15.90 -9.04 2.58
N MET A 605 -15.54 -9.62 3.72
CA MET A 605 -15.79 -9.02 5.02
C MET A 605 -14.65 -9.28 6.01
N VAL A 606 -14.36 -8.26 6.82
CA VAL A 606 -13.35 -8.30 7.90
C VAL A 606 -13.96 -7.69 9.14
N HIS A 607 -13.78 -8.39 10.27
CA HIS A 607 -14.28 -7.96 11.57
C HIS A 607 -13.79 -6.53 11.86
N PRO A 608 -14.66 -5.61 12.33
CA PRO A 608 -14.29 -4.20 12.54
C PRO A 608 -12.98 -3.99 13.31
N ASP A 609 -12.78 -4.73 14.39
CA ASP A 609 -11.59 -4.63 15.25
C ASP A 609 -10.30 -5.19 14.61
N HIS A 610 -10.43 -5.95 13.53
CA HIS A 610 -9.33 -6.58 12.80
C HIS A 610 -9.06 -5.92 11.42
N ARG A 611 -9.74 -4.82 11.11
CA ARG A 611 -9.48 -4.02 9.89
C ARG A 611 -8.12 -3.33 9.96
N GLN A 612 -7.62 -2.91 8.80
CA GLN A 612 -6.30 -2.26 8.63
C GLN A 612 -5.09 -3.12 9.06
N ARG A 613 -5.29 -4.44 9.23
CA ARG A 613 -4.23 -5.41 9.52
C ARG A 613 -3.84 -6.26 8.30
N GLY A 614 -4.23 -5.85 7.09
CA GLY A 614 -3.96 -6.56 5.85
C GLY A 614 -4.87 -7.76 5.53
N ILE A 615 -5.82 -8.12 6.43
CA ILE A 615 -6.68 -9.32 6.28
C ILE A 615 -7.51 -9.27 5.00
N GLY A 616 -8.17 -8.12 4.75
CA GLY A 616 -8.96 -7.92 3.54
C GLY A 616 -8.12 -8.03 2.26
N SER A 617 -6.88 -7.53 2.29
CA SER A 617 -5.95 -7.66 1.16
C SER A 617 -5.60 -9.12 0.90
N ALA A 618 -5.23 -9.86 1.95
CA ALA A 618 -4.81 -11.26 1.82
C ALA A 618 -5.96 -12.14 1.29
N LEU A 619 -7.17 -11.95 1.82
CA LEU A 619 -8.37 -12.64 1.34
C LEU A 619 -8.66 -12.32 -0.14
N LEU A 620 -8.63 -11.03 -0.51
CA LEU A 620 -8.88 -10.61 -1.88
C LEU A 620 -7.83 -11.17 -2.85
N GLU A 621 -6.55 -11.13 -2.48
CA GLU A 621 -5.45 -11.65 -3.29
C GLU A 621 -5.63 -13.16 -3.57
N GLU A 622 -5.92 -13.96 -2.54
CA GLU A 622 -6.14 -15.40 -2.72
C GLU A 622 -7.40 -15.69 -3.55
N CYS A 623 -8.46 -14.88 -3.41
CA CYS A 623 -9.65 -14.96 -4.27
C CYS A 623 -9.30 -14.70 -5.73
N MET A 624 -8.63 -13.58 -6.01
CA MET A 624 -8.25 -13.17 -7.37
C MET A 624 -7.35 -14.21 -8.02
N LYS A 625 -6.32 -14.68 -7.30
CA LYS A 625 -5.40 -15.73 -7.74
C LYS A 625 -6.13 -17.03 -8.04
N THR A 626 -7.09 -17.42 -7.20
CA THR A 626 -7.86 -18.65 -7.40
C THR A 626 -8.80 -18.57 -8.58
N LEU A 627 -9.53 -17.47 -8.74
CA LEU A 627 -10.42 -17.25 -9.88
C LEU A 627 -9.64 -17.21 -11.20
N LYS A 628 -8.50 -16.50 -11.25
CA LYS A 628 -7.62 -16.46 -12.43
C LYS A 628 -7.06 -17.84 -12.78
N ARG A 629 -6.58 -18.61 -11.79
CA ARG A 629 -6.13 -20.01 -12.00
C ARG A 629 -7.23 -20.91 -12.58
N ARG A 630 -8.50 -20.64 -12.24
CA ARG A 630 -9.67 -21.35 -12.77
C ARG A 630 -10.17 -20.80 -14.10
N GLY A 631 -9.45 -19.85 -14.70
CA GLY A 631 -9.74 -19.33 -16.04
C GLY A 631 -10.70 -18.15 -16.08
N ALA A 632 -10.93 -17.47 -14.95
CA ALA A 632 -11.64 -16.18 -14.95
C ALA A 632 -10.84 -15.14 -15.75
N LYS A 633 -11.50 -14.48 -16.71
CA LYS A 633 -10.90 -13.38 -17.50
C LYS A 633 -11.20 -12.00 -16.94
N GLU A 634 -12.25 -11.91 -16.15
CA GLU A 634 -12.70 -10.71 -15.47
C GLU A 634 -13.31 -11.15 -14.14
N ILE A 635 -13.17 -10.31 -13.12
CA ILE A 635 -13.71 -10.53 -11.79
C ILE A 635 -14.62 -9.36 -11.42
N GLN A 636 -15.91 -9.63 -11.25
CA GLN A 636 -16.91 -8.66 -10.79
C GLN A 636 -16.94 -8.59 -9.26
N LEU A 637 -17.15 -7.40 -8.72
CA LEU A 637 -17.52 -7.20 -7.31
C LEU A 637 -19.02 -7.42 -7.11
N GLY A 638 -19.40 -8.27 -6.17
CA GLY A 638 -20.76 -8.79 -6.03
C GLY A 638 -20.99 -9.99 -6.95
N SER A 639 -22.24 -10.45 -7.04
CA SER A 639 -22.61 -11.60 -7.88
C SER A 639 -23.97 -11.43 -8.56
N THR A 640 -24.18 -12.21 -9.63
CA THR A 640 -25.43 -12.19 -10.41
C THR A 640 -26.52 -13.06 -9.81
N TYR A 641 -26.34 -14.38 -9.78
CA TYR A 641 -27.27 -15.29 -9.13
C TYR A 641 -26.53 -16.59 -8.73
N PRO A 642 -26.68 -17.08 -7.50
CA PRO A 642 -27.30 -16.42 -6.34
C PRO A 642 -26.47 -15.20 -5.88
N ARG A 643 -27.04 -14.31 -5.06
CA ARG A 643 -26.33 -13.10 -4.62
C ARG A 643 -26.64 -12.64 -3.21
N PHE A 644 -25.63 -12.03 -2.57
CA PHE A 644 -25.80 -11.16 -1.42
C PHE A 644 -26.00 -9.72 -1.88
N PHE A 645 -25.04 -9.21 -2.66
CA PHE A 645 -25.05 -7.89 -3.26
C PHE A 645 -24.70 -7.99 -4.75
N CYS A 646 -25.25 -7.10 -5.58
CA CYS A 646 -24.91 -7.01 -7.00
C CYS A 646 -23.65 -6.16 -7.26
N GLY A 647 -23.24 -5.36 -6.28
CA GLY A 647 -22.09 -4.45 -6.32
C GLY A 647 -21.75 -3.95 -4.92
N LEU A 648 -20.99 -2.85 -4.82
CA LEU A 648 -20.60 -2.27 -3.54
C LEU A 648 -21.74 -1.41 -2.97
N PRO A 649 -22.29 -1.72 -1.78
CA PRO A 649 -23.35 -0.92 -1.17
C PRO A 649 -22.90 0.52 -0.84
N GLU A 650 -23.82 1.49 -0.94
CA GLU A 650 -23.50 2.93 -0.71
C GLU A 650 -23.03 3.26 0.72
N ASP A 651 -23.43 2.49 1.72
CA ASP A 651 -22.96 2.65 3.10
C ASP A 651 -21.49 2.21 3.27
N GLN A 652 -20.87 1.71 2.21
CA GLN A 652 -19.49 1.23 2.16
C GLN A 652 -18.60 2.06 1.21
N GLU A 653 -18.92 3.33 0.94
CA GLU A 653 -18.10 4.19 0.05
C GLU A 653 -16.61 4.27 0.44
N ARG A 654 -16.28 4.12 1.73
CA ARG A 654 -14.88 4.04 2.21
C ARG A 654 -14.10 2.85 1.63
N SER A 655 -14.79 1.84 1.13
CA SER A 655 -14.21 0.64 0.51
C SER A 655 -13.91 0.83 -0.98
N ILE A 656 -14.37 1.92 -1.62
CA ILE A 656 -14.09 2.20 -3.04
C ILE A 656 -12.58 2.25 -3.29
N ALA A 657 -11.87 3.10 -2.53
CA ALA A 657 -10.42 3.24 -2.65
C ALA A 657 -9.68 1.90 -2.41
N PHE A 658 -10.20 1.05 -1.51
CA PHE A 658 -9.63 -0.28 -1.28
C PHE A 658 -9.66 -1.15 -2.55
N PHE A 659 -10.78 -1.16 -3.27
CA PHE A 659 -10.92 -1.96 -4.50
C PHE A 659 -10.25 -1.29 -5.71
N GLU A 660 -10.33 0.04 -5.86
CA GLU A 660 -9.68 0.78 -6.95
C GLU A 660 -8.16 0.60 -6.94
N HIS A 661 -7.53 0.71 -5.76
CA HIS A 661 -6.08 0.48 -5.61
C HIS A 661 -5.67 -0.96 -6.00
N ARG A 662 -6.62 -1.88 -6.12
CA ARG A 662 -6.41 -3.30 -6.46
C ARG A 662 -6.93 -3.65 -7.85
N GLY A 663 -7.14 -2.65 -8.69
CA GLY A 663 -7.44 -2.82 -10.12
C GLY A 663 -8.92 -2.94 -10.46
N PHE A 664 -9.84 -2.75 -9.50
CA PHE A 664 -11.27 -2.69 -9.81
C PHE A 664 -11.62 -1.32 -10.42
N LYS A 665 -12.28 -1.33 -11.57
CA LYS A 665 -12.82 -0.17 -12.24
C LYS A 665 -14.31 -0.07 -11.89
N PHE A 666 -14.71 1.00 -11.21
CA PHE A 666 -16.10 1.23 -10.86
C PHE A 666 -16.88 1.79 -12.06
N GLY A 667 -18.10 1.27 -12.25
CA GLY A 667 -19.02 1.65 -13.32
C GLY A 667 -20.27 2.34 -12.78
N ASN A 668 -21.42 2.02 -13.38
CA ASN A 668 -22.70 2.64 -13.05
C ASN A 668 -23.17 2.33 -11.63
N ASP A 669 -23.94 3.27 -11.09
CA ASP A 669 -24.77 3.05 -9.92
C ASP A 669 -26.05 2.29 -10.35
N VAL A 670 -26.50 1.38 -9.49
CA VAL A 670 -27.72 0.60 -9.67
C VAL A 670 -28.52 0.56 -8.37
N TRP A 671 -29.82 0.32 -8.46
CA TRP A 671 -30.73 0.40 -7.32
C TRP A 671 -31.55 -0.87 -7.14
N ASP A 672 -31.74 -1.24 -5.87
CA ASP A 672 -32.88 -2.05 -5.47
C ASP A 672 -34.02 -1.13 -5.05
N LEU A 673 -35.25 -1.50 -5.38
CA LEU A 673 -36.46 -0.74 -5.11
C LEU A 673 -37.42 -1.51 -4.18
N MET A 674 -38.23 -0.75 -3.47
CA MET A 674 -39.32 -1.25 -2.63
C MET A 674 -40.66 -0.64 -3.05
N GLY A 675 -41.69 -1.48 -3.15
CA GLY A 675 -43.06 -1.06 -3.40
C GLY A 675 -44.02 -1.54 -2.31
N ASP A 676 -45.02 -0.73 -1.97
CA ASP A 676 -46.14 -1.13 -1.11
C ASP A 676 -47.30 -1.65 -1.97
N LEU A 677 -47.66 -2.91 -1.76
CA LEU A 677 -48.72 -3.60 -2.47
C LEU A 677 -50.02 -3.77 -1.67
N SER A 678 -50.06 -3.34 -0.40
CA SER A 678 -51.19 -3.58 0.51
C SER A 678 -52.54 -3.12 -0.07
N GLN A 679 -52.54 -1.96 -0.73
CA GLN A 679 -53.71 -1.36 -1.39
C GLN A 679 -53.51 -1.16 -2.90
N TYR A 680 -52.56 -1.86 -3.51
CA TYR A 680 -52.18 -1.59 -4.90
C TYR A 680 -53.27 -1.96 -5.91
N GLU A 681 -53.59 -1.02 -6.79
CA GLU A 681 -54.42 -1.22 -7.98
C GLU A 681 -53.68 -0.78 -9.23
N VAL A 682 -53.94 -1.44 -10.36
CA VAL A 682 -53.34 -1.06 -11.64
C VAL A 682 -53.80 0.36 -12.00
N PRO A 683 -52.90 1.32 -12.26
CA PRO A 683 -53.28 2.68 -12.63
C PRO A 683 -54.20 2.71 -13.86
N VAL A 684 -55.30 3.45 -13.77
CA VAL A 684 -56.38 3.47 -14.77
C VAL A 684 -55.86 3.75 -16.19
N ASN A 685 -54.96 4.72 -16.32
CA ASN A 685 -54.34 5.08 -17.60
C ASN A 685 -53.51 3.94 -18.22
N ILE A 686 -52.85 3.12 -17.40
CA ILE A 686 -52.10 1.94 -17.85
C ILE A 686 -53.10 0.86 -18.29
N ALA A 687 -54.14 0.60 -17.50
CA ALA A 687 -55.16 -0.40 -17.82
C ALA A 687 -55.89 -0.07 -19.14
N GLU A 688 -56.32 1.18 -19.34
CA GLU A 688 -56.94 1.65 -20.58
C GLU A 688 -56.02 1.52 -21.78
N ARG A 689 -54.72 1.83 -21.61
CA ARG A 689 -53.73 1.68 -22.68
C ARG A 689 -53.55 0.21 -23.07
N MET A 690 -53.40 -0.71 -22.10
CA MET A 690 -53.23 -2.14 -22.40
C MET A 690 -54.46 -2.72 -23.08
N LYS A 691 -55.67 -2.29 -22.69
CA LYS A 691 -56.92 -2.63 -23.38
C LYS A 691 -56.92 -2.14 -24.83
N LYS A 692 -56.52 -0.88 -25.07
CA LYS A 692 -56.44 -0.30 -26.41
C LYS A 692 -55.41 -1.00 -27.31
N GLU A 693 -54.28 -1.41 -26.73
CA GLU A 693 -53.20 -2.11 -27.45
C GLU A 693 -53.50 -3.61 -27.66
N GLY A 694 -54.59 -4.13 -27.08
CA GLY A 694 -54.98 -5.54 -27.19
C GLY A 694 -54.01 -6.48 -26.49
N ILE A 695 -53.43 -6.06 -25.37
CA ILE A 695 -52.41 -6.82 -24.64
C ILE A 695 -53.05 -7.59 -23.48
N GLN A 696 -52.70 -8.85 -23.35
CA GLN A 696 -53.12 -9.72 -22.23
C GLN A 696 -51.89 -10.19 -21.45
N PHE A 697 -52.05 -10.37 -20.14
CA PHE A 697 -50.98 -10.82 -19.24
C PHE A 697 -51.36 -12.16 -18.60
N GLU A 698 -50.47 -13.12 -18.67
CA GLU A 698 -50.68 -14.46 -18.10
C GLU A 698 -49.35 -15.10 -17.70
N THR A 699 -49.42 -16.10 -16.83
CA THR A 699 -48.24 -16.89 -16.45
C THR A 699 -48.14 -18.13 -17.32
N ILE A 700 -46.91 -18.63 -17.49
CA ILE A 700 -46.70 -19.95 -18.10
C ILE A 700 -47.37 -21.02 -17.22
N GLN A 701 -48.13 -21.92 -17.85
CA GLN A 701 -48.92 -22.94 -17.14
C GLN A 701 -48.16 -24.26 -16.95
N GLY A 702 -47.15 -24.52 -17.77
CA GLY A 702 -46.34 -25.73 -17.69
C GLY A 702 -45.31 -25.85 -18.83
N PRO A 703 -44.68 -27.03 -18.98
CA PRO A 703 -43.61 -27.27 -19.95
C PRO A 703 -44.00 -27.01 -21.40
N ASP A 704 -45.26 -27.26 -21.77
CA ASP A 704 -45.75 -27.15 -23.15
C ASP A 704 -45.72 -25.70 -23.67
N ASP A 705 -45.86 -24.72 -22.79
CA ASP A 705 -45.82 -23.29 -23.11
C ASP A 705 -44.43 -22.65 -22.89
N LEU A 706 -43.48 -23.40 -22.32
CA LEU A 706 -42.15 -22.90 -21.97
C LEU A 706 -41.30 -22.61 -23.22
N GLY A 707 -41.44 -23.43 -24.26
CA GLY A 707 -40.62 -23.34 -25.47
C GLY A 707 -40.68 -21.95 -26.12
N GLU A 708 -41.89 -21.38 -26.26
CA GLU A 708 -42.08 -20.05 -26.84
C GLU A 708 -41.42 -18.95 -26.01
N LEU A 709 -41.46 -19.06 -24.68
CA LEU A 709 -40.80 -18.11 -23.78
C LEU A 709 -39.28 -18.21 -23.86
N LEU A 710 -38.72 -19.41 -23.94
CA LEU A 710 -37.27 -19.59 -24.09
C LEU A 710 -36.79 -19.08 -25.45
N GLU A 711 -37.55 -19.30 -26.52
CA GLU A 711 -37.28 -18.71 -27.84
C GLU A 711 -37.32 -17.17 -27.79
N PHE A 712 -38.29 -16.59 -27.09
CA PHE A 712 -38.37 -15.15 -26.85
C PHE A 712 -37.13 -14.64 -26.09
N GLN A 713 -36.71 -15.32 -25.01
CA GLN A 713 -35.50 -14.94 -24.27
C GLN A 713 -34.26 -15.05 -25.13
N GLN A 714 -34.07 -16.17 -25.82
CA GLN A 714 -32.93 -16.39 -26.71
C GLN A 714 -32.83 -15.31 -27.78
N ARG A 715 -33.97 -14.82 -28.30
CA ARG A 715 -34.03 -13.79 -29.33
C ARG A 715 -33.77 -12.38 -28.80
N TYR A 716 -34.39 -11.99 -27.68
CA TYR A 716 -34.39 -10.59 -27.23
C TYR A 716 -33.52 -10.32 -26.01
N PHE A 717 -33.34 -11.30 -25.13
CA PHE A 717 -32.63 -11.17 -23.85
C PHE A 717 -31.81 -12.42 -23.52
N PRO A 718 -30.85 -12.82 -24.40
CA PRO A 718 -30.13 -14.09 -24.24
C PRO A 718 -29.36 -14.19 -22.92
N TYR A 719 -28.97 -13.07 -22.32
CA TYR A 719 -28.31 -13.00 -21.01
C TYR A 719 -29.20 -13.44 -19.83
N TRP A 720 -30.53 -13.40 -19.98
CA TRP A 720 -31.47 -13.85 -18.94
C TRP A 720 -31.97 -15.28 -19.16
N LEU A 721 -31.67 -15.89 -20.31
CA LEU A 721 -32.17 -17.22 -20.68
C LEU A 721 -31.90 -18.26 -19.57
N SER A 722 -30.66 -18.32 -19.07
CA SER A 722 -30.27 -19.25 -18.02
C SER A 722 -31.03 -19.05 -16.70
N THR A 723 -31.52 -17.83 -16.44
CA THR A 723 -32.33 -17.53 -15.25
C THR A 723 -33.76 -18.08 -15.40
N TYR A 724 -34.37 -17.91 -16.59
CA TYR A 724 -35.66 -18.51 -16.90
C TYR A 724 -35.59 -20.05 -16.89
N GLU A 725 -34.55 -20.63 -17.50
CA GLU A 725 -34.30 -22.08 -17.48
C GLU A 725 -34.12 -22.60 -16.04
N HIS A 726 -33.38 -21.87 -15.20
CA HIS A 726 -33.19 -22.23 -13.80
C HIS A 726 -34.52 -22.30 -13.04
N HIS A 727 -35.40 -21.30 -13.19
CA HIS A 727 -36.69 -21.28 -12.50
C HIS A 727 -37.66 -22.33 -13.05
N ALA A 728 -37.68 -22.54 -14.36
CA ALA A 728 -38.47 -23.61 -14.97
C ALA A 728 -38.01 -25.00 -14.48
N ALA A 729 -36.70 -25.22 -14.30
CA ALA A 729 -36.15 -26.46 -13.76
C ALA A 729 -36.52 -26.69 -12.28
N LEU A 730 -36.83 -25.62 -11.53
CA LEU A 730 -37.39 -25.70 -10.18
C LEU A 730 -38.92 -25.92 -10.17
N GLY A 731 -39.57 -25.88 -11.33
CA GLY A 731 -41.02 -25.99 -11.48
C GLY A 731 -41.78 -24.69 -11.23
N ASP A 732 -41.10 -23.54 -11.13
CA ASP A 732 -41.69 -22.22 -10.84
C ASP A 732 -42.37 -21.58 -12.08
N TYR A 733 -43.16 -22.33 -12.85
CA TYR A 733 -43.85 -21.81 -14.04
C TYR A 733 -44.80 -20.66 -13.73
N GLN A 734 -45.45 -20.72 -12.56
CA GLN A 734 -46.31 -19.67 -12.02
C GLN A 734 -45.58 -18.33 -11.88
N ASP A 735 -44.25 -18.33 -11.79
CA ASP A 735 -43.47 -17.11 -11.68
C ASP A 735 -43.06 -16.52 -13.03
N LEU A 736 -43.26 -17.23 -14.14
CA LEU A 736 -42.90 -16.76 -15.47
C LEU A 736 -44.09 -16.02 -16.09
N LEU A 737 -44.08 -14.69 -16.03
CA LEU A 737 -45.15 -13.84 -16.55
C LEU A 737 -44.83 -13.37 -17.97
N VAL A 738 -45.81 -13.45 -18.86
CA VAL A 738 -45.71 -12.98 -20.24
C VAL A 738 -46.84 -12.01 -20.59
N ALA A 739 -46.55 -11.10 -21.51
CA ALA A 739 -47.55 -10.30 -22.20
C ALA A 739 -47.73 -10.84 -23.62
N ARG A 740 -48.96 -11.08 -24.02
CA ARG A 740 -49.33 -11.53 -25.37
C ARG A 740 -50.14 -10.48 -26.12
N ASP A 741 -49.86 -10.35 -27.41
CA ASP A 741 -50.66 -9.50 -28.30
C ASP A 741 -51.95 -10.21 -28.76
N GLY A 742 -52.79 -9.51 -29.55
CA GLY A 742 -54.04 -10.06 -30.07
C GLY A 742 -53.89 -11.29 -30.98
N THR A 743 -52.67 -11.61 -31.42
CA THR A 743 -52.35 -12.84 -32.18
C THR A 743 -51.85 -13.97 -31.29
N ARG A 744 -51.83 -13.77 -29.96
CA ARG A 744 -51.27 -14.66 -28.94
C ARG A 744 -49.76 -14.81 -28.95
N ARG A 745 -49.00 -13.98 -29.66
CA ARG A 745 -47.52 -14.03 -29.62
C ARG A 745 -46.99 -13.36 -28.35
N ILE A 746 -45.95 -13.92 -27.72
CA ILE A 746 -45.23 -13.25 -26.61
C ILE A 746 -44.54 -11.97 -27.11
N VAL A 747 -44.86 -10.85 -26.49
CA VAL A 747 -44.30 -9.51 -26.80
C VAL A 747 -43.52 -8.89 -25.64
N ALA A 748 -43.70 -9.40 -24.42
CA ALA A 748 -42.91 -9.05 -23.24
C ALA A 748 -42.92 -10.19 -22.23
N SER A 749 -41.93 -10.20 -21.33
CA SER A 749 -41.90 -11.13 -20.21
C SER A 749 -41.21 -10.54 -18.98
N LEU A 750 -41.46 -11.15 -17.82
CA LEU A 750 -40.71 -10.95 -16.58
C LEU A 750 -40.78 -12.19 -15.69
N ILE A 751 -39.93 -12.23 -14.67
CA ILE A 751 -39.94 -13.24 -13.62
C ILE A 751 -40.54 -12.62 -12.36
N LEU A 752 -41.51 -13.28 -11.76
CA LEU A 752 -42.04 -13.00 -10.42
C LEU A 752 -41.27 -13.82 -9.38
N TYR A 753 -41.41 -13.41 -8.13
CA TYR A 753 -41.08 -14.26 -7.00
C TYR A 753 -41.91 -13.86 -5.78
N THR A 754 -42.21 -14.82 -4.92
CA THR A 754 -42.94 -14.61 -3.67
C THR A 754 -42.34 -15.46 -2.56
N THR A 755 -42.26 -14.90 -1.36
CA THR A 755 -41.80 -15.62 -0.15
C THR A 755 -42.65 -16.84 0.19
N LYS A 756 -43.92 -16.85 -0.25
CA LYS A 756 -44.85 -17.97 -0.12
C LYS A 756 -45.42 -18.28 -1.51
N GLY A 757 -44.72 -19.10 -2.27
CA GLY A 757 -45.20 -19.54 -3.59
C GLY A 757 -44.10 -19.90 -4.57
N SER A 758 -42.93 -19.27 -4.48
CA SER A 758 -41.74 -19.66 -5.25
C SER A 758 -40.98 -20.78 -4.54
N HIS A 759 -40.24 -21.58 -5.30
CA HIS A 759 -39.47 -22.70 -4.76
C HIS A 759 -38.43 -22.24 -3.72
N ASP A 760 -38.24 -23.02 -2.64
CA ASP A 760 -37.36 -22.64 -1.51
C ASP A 760 -35.89 -22.41 -1.89
N ALA A 761 -35.47 -23.00 -3.02
CA ALA A 761 -34.13 -22.83 -3.57
C ALA A 761 -33.88 -21.46 -4.22
N ARG A 762 -34.92 -20.66 -4.44
CA ARG A 762 -34.82 -19.30 -5.00
C ARG A 762 -34.10 -18.36 -4.04
N THR A 763 -33.29 -17.47 -4.61
CA THR A 763 -32.51 -16.46 -3.85
C THR A 763 -32.81 -15.03 -4.28
N ASP A 764 -33.86 -14.84 -5.07
CA ASP A 764 -34.29 -13.53 -5.58
C ASP A 764 -34.58 -12.56 -4.43
N LEU A 765 -35.26 -13.03 -3.37
CA LEU A 765 -35.57 -12.27 -2.17
C LEU A 765 -35.04 -12.96 -0.90
N ILE A 766 -33.86 -12.54 -0.47
CA ILE A 766 -33.22 -12.99 0.78
C ILE A 766 -33.47 -12.03 1.96
N TRP A 767 -33.94 -10.82 1.68
CA TRP A 767 -34.16 -9.73 2.65
C TRP A 767 -35.49 -9.84 3.40
N THR A 768 -35.94 -11.05 3.71
CA THR A 768 -37.25 -11.29 4.35
C THR A 768 -37.34 -10.72 5.77
N ASP A 769 -36.20 -10.52 6.44
CA ASP A 769 -36.13 -9.83 7.74
C ASP A 769 -36.52 -8.34 7.63
N ILE A 770 -36.49 -7.76 6.42
CA ILE A 770 -36.83 -6.37 6.11
C ILE A 770 -38.19 -6.29 5.40
N PHE A 771 -38.37 -7.11 4.36
CA PHE A 771 -39.59 -7.10 3.54
C PHE A 771 -40.76 -7.89 4.17
N GLY A 772 -40.48 -8.72 5.18
CA GLY A 772 -41.48 -9.56 5.85
C GLY A 772 -41.82 -10.83 5.07
N THR A 773 -42.65 -11.69 5.67
CA THR A 773 -43.06 -12.99 5.11
C THR A 773 -44.25 -12.92 4.14
N GLN A 774 -44.78 -11.72 3.92
CA GLN A 774 -45.80 -11.39 2.92
C GLN A 774 -45.18 -10.46 1.89
N SER A 775 -44.12 -10.93 1.25
CA SER A 775 -43.37 -10.16 0.26
C SER A 775 -43.08 -10.96 -0.99
N GLY A 776 -42.82 -10.25 -2.07
CA GLY A 776 -42.44 -10.80 -3.36
C GLY A 776 -41.73 -9.76 -4.19
N GLY A 777 -41.72 -9.94 -5.51
CA GLY A 777 -41.03 -9.03 -6.39
C GLY A 777 -40.98 -9.51 -7.82
N MET A 778 -40.16 -8.83 -8.62
CA MET A 778 -39.95 -9.19 -10.02
C MET A 778 -38.54 -8.88 -10.49
N ALA A 779 -38.12 -9.59 -11.54
CA ALA A 779 -36.83 -9.44 -12.21
C ALA A 779 -36.98 -9.69 -13.73
N CYS A 780 -35.90 -9.45 -14.49
CA CYS A 780 -35.79 -9.77 -15.92
C CYS A 780 -36.94 -9.22 -16.78
N VAL A 781 -37.33 -7.96 -16.54
CA VAL A 781 -38.40 -7.26 -17.26
C VAL A 781 -37.94 -6.89 -18.67
N GLY A 782 -38.55 -7.48 -19.68
CA GLY A 782 -38.15 -7.31 -21.08
C GLY A 782 -39.33 -7.14 -22.03
N VAL A 783 -39.19 -6.26 -23.03
CA VAL A 783 -40.15 -6.06 -24.14
C VAL A 783 -39.41 -6.25 -25.46
N ALA A 784 -40.01 -7.02 -26.40
CA ALA A 784 -39.50 -7.19 -27.75
C ALA A 784 -39.19 -5.84 -28.40
N SER A 785 -38.08 -5.76 -29.14
CA SER A 785 -37.56 -4.47 -29.61
C SER A 785 -38.53 -3.73 -30.54
N GLU A 786 -39.25 -4.46 -31.37
CA GLU A 786 -40.29 -3.96 -32.27
C GLU A 786 -41.57 -3.53 -31.56
N GLU A 787 -41.78 -3.92 -30.29
CA GLU A 787 -42.99 -3.64 -29.52
C GLU A 787 -42.81 -2.48 -28.52
N ARG A 788 -41.61 -1.87 -28.50
CA ARG A 788 -41.28 -0.74 -27.62
C ARG A 788 -42.08 0.51 -27.99
N GLY A 789 -42.27 1.41 -27.01
CA GLY A 789 -43.03 2.66 -27.20
C GLY A 789 -44.56 2.51 -27.09
N ARG A 790 -45.09 1.28 -27.05
CA ARG A 790 -46.53 1.00 -26.90
C ARG A 790 -47.04 1.04 -25.45
N GLY A 791 -46.14 1.23 -24.47
CA GLY A 791 -46.45 1.21 -23.04
C GLY A 791 -46.50 -0.18 -22.41
N ILE A 792 -46.19 -1.25 -23.16
CA ILE A 792 -46.27 -2.65 -22.72
C ILE A 792 -45.39 -2.92 -21.50
N GLY A 793 -44.19 -2.34 -21.44
CA GLY A 793 -43.30 -2.48 -20.28
C GLY A 793 -43.91 -1.99 -18.97
N LEU A 794 -44.57 -0.84 -18.97
CA LEU A 794 -45.29 -0.34 -17.79
C LEU A 794 -46.52 -1.20 -17.49
N GLY A 795 -47.19 -1.70 -18.53
CA GLY A 795 -48.28 -2.65 -18.40
C GLY A 795 -47.87 -3.91 -17.64
N ILE A 796 -46.86 -4.62 -18.14
CA ILE A 796 -46.45 -5.90 -17.55
C ILE A 796 -45.98 -5.74 -16.10
N VAL A 797 -45.28 -4.65 -15.76
CA VAL A 797 -44.89 -4.34 -14.37
C VAL A 797 -46.10 -4.03 -13.49
N ALA A 798 -47.05 -3.21 -13.97
CA ALA A 798 -48.24 -2.88 -13.20
C ALA A 798 -49.12 -4.10 -12.93
N TYR A 799 -49.29 -4.98 -13.92
CA TYR A 799 -50.04 -6.22 -13.76
C TYR A 799 -49.26 -7.23 -12.91
N ALA A 800 -47.92 -7.28 -12.98
CA ALA A 800 -47.10 -8.07 -12.07
C ALA A 800 -47.34 -7.69 -10.60
N ASN A 801 -47.43 -6.40 -10.28
CA ASN A 801 -47.81 -5.94 -8.93
C ASN A 801 -49.19 -6.46 -8.50
N GLN A 802 -50.16 -6.49 -9.42
CA GLN A 802 -51.48 -7.07 -9.16
C GLN A 802 -51.39 -8.57 -8.89
N PHE A 803 -50.64 -9.34 -9.69
CA PHE A 803 -50.41 -10.77 -9.47
C PHE A 803 -49.72 -11.03 -8.11
N LEU A 804 -48.71 -10.24 -7.75
CA LEU A 804 -48.03 -10.34 -6.45
C LEU A 804 -49.01 -10.08 -5.30
N ARG A 805 -49.86 -9.05 -5.40
CA ARG A 805 -50.90 -8.74 -4.41
C ARG A 805 -51.91 -9.88 -4.28
N GLN A 806 -52.36 -10.46 -5.39
CA GLN A 806 -53.28 -11.60 -5.40
C GLN A 806 -52.67 -12.85 -4.75
N ARG A 807 -51.34 -13.00 -4.81
CA ARG A 807 -50.56 -14.04 -4.10
C ARG A 807 -50.28 -13.68 -2.64
N GLY A 808 -50.82 -12.57 -2.14
CA GLY A 808 -50.71 -12.16 -0.75
C GLY A 808 -49.45 -11.36 -0.40
N ALA A 809 -48.67 -10.90 -1.38
CA ALA A 809 -47.57 -9.98 -1.13
C ALA A 809 -48.10 -8.57 -0.78
N GLN A 810 -47.60 -8.02 0.32
CA GLN A 810 -47.85 -6.65 0.77
C GLN A 810 -46.69 -5.72 0.47
N ARG A 811 -45.48 -6.26 0.29
CA ARG A 811 -44.30 -5.51 -0.13
C ARG A 811 -43.66 -6.18 -1.33
N ALA A 812 -43.18 -5.36 -2.26
CA ALA A 812 -42.49 -5.82 -3.44
C ALA A 812 -41.04 -5.35 -3.47
N TYR A 813 -40.16 -6.20 -3.98
CA TYR A 813 -38.75 -5.97 -4.20
C TYR A 813 -38.47 -6.01 -5.71
N VAL A 814 -37.75 -5.01 -6.22
CA VAL A 814 -37.26 -5.00 -7.60
C VAL A 814 -35.77 -4.75 -7.53
N ASP A 815 -34.98 -5.74 -7.88
CA ASP A 815 -33.54 -5.74 -7.68
C ASP A 815 -32.75 -5.27 -8.90
N TRP A 816 -31.63 -4.61 -8.66
CA TRP A 816 -30.61 -4.25 -9.66
C TRP A 816 -31.16 -3.57 -10.93
N VAL A 817 -31.74 -2.39 -10.78
CA VAL A 817 -32.26 -1.57 -11.90
C VAL A 817 -31.63 -0.18 -11.95
N GLU A 818 -31.55 0.40 -13.16
CA GLU A 818 -31.13 1.80 -13.37
C GLU A 818 -32.32 2.76 -13.60
N LEU A 819 -33.42 2.26 -14.16
CA LEU A 819 -34.57 3.07 -14.60
C LEU A 819 -35.55 3.37 -13.44
N ILE A 820 -35.09 4.09 -12.41
CA ILE A 820 -35.87 4.36 -11.20
C ILE A 820 -37.21 5.08 -11.47
N GLU A 821 -37.23 6.03 -12.42
CA GLU A 821 -38.46 6.77 -12.78
C GLU A 821 -39.50 5.87 -13.45
N PHE A 822 -39.06 4.86 -14.20
CA PHE A 822 -39.94 3.91 -14.86
C PHE A 822 -40.73 3.09 -13.83
N TYR A 823 -40.05 2.53 -12.83
CA TYR A 823 -40.69 1.77 -11.76
C TYR A 823 -41.48 2.67 -10.79
N GLY A 824 -41.04 3.91 -10.56
CA GLY A 824 -41.75 4.89 -9.75
C GLY A 824 -43.18 5.16 -10.21
N ARG A 825 -43.44 5.08 -11.52
CA ARG A 825 -44.80 5.20 -12.10
C ARG A 825 -45.75 4.07 -11.71
N THR A 826 -45.23 3.00 -11.12
CA THR A 826 -45.99 1.84 -10.61
C THR A 826 -45.90 1.69 -9.09
N GLY A 827 -45.42 2.72 -8.38
CA GLY A 827 -45.44 2.78 -6.91
C GLY A 827 -44.15 2.33 -6.22
N TYR A 828 -43.05 2.16 -6.95
CA TYR A 828 -41.75 1.81 -6.37
C TYR A 828 -40.95 3.04 -5.94
N GLN A 829 -40.20 2.91 -4.85
CA GLN A 829 -39.21 3.89 -4.38
C GLN A 829 -37.85 3.21 -4.24
N THR A 830 -36.76 3.98 -4.35
CA THR A 830 -35.41 3.45 -4.15
C THR A 830 -35.26 2.97 -2.71
N TRP A 831 -34.77 1.74 -2.54
CA TRP A 831 -34.47 1.15 -1.25
C TRP A 831 -32.96 1.16 -0.96
N ARG A 832 -32.15 0.66 -1.88
CA ARG A 832 -30.68 0.60 -1.74
C ARG A 832 -29.99 0.94 -3.05
N ARG A 833 -28.81 1.55 -2.95
CA ARG A 833 -27.92 1.85 -4.08
C ARG A 833 -26.64 1.03 -3.97
N TYR A 834 -26.14 0.58 -5.11
CA TYR A 834 -24.87 -0.11 -5.25
C TYR A 834 -24.06 0.48 -6.39
N ARG A 835 -22.74 0.40 -6.31
CA ARG A 835 -21.86 0.69 -7.44
C ARG A 835 -21.23 -0.58 -7.97
N LEU A 836 -21.37 -0.81 -9.28
CA LEU A 836 -20.77 -1.97 -9.94
C LEU A 836 -19.26 -1.75 -10.13
N ALA A 837 -18.48 -2.83 -10.08
CA ALA A 837 -17.05 -2.76 -10.40
C ALA A 837 -16.54 -4.10 -10.96
N THR A 838 -15.57 -4.03 -11.89
CA THR A 838 -14.88 -5.21 -12.42
C THR A 838 -13.36 -5.02 -12.45
N ALA A 839 -12.61 -6.10 -12.39
CA ALA A 839 -11.16 -6.14 -12.50
C ALA A 839 -10.73 -7.21 -13.52
N GLU A 840 -9.70 -6.92 -14.32
CA GLU A 840 -9.11 -7.83 -15.31
C GLU A 840 -8.19 -8.89 -14.66
#